data_AF-A0AA85FTS0-F1
#
_entry.id   AF-A0AA85FTS0-F1
#
_cell.length_a   1.000
_cell.length_b   1.000
_cell.length_c   1.000
_cell.angle_alpha   90.00
_cell.angle_beta   90.00
_cell.angle_gamma   90.00
#
_symmetry.space_group_name_H-M   'P 1'
#
loop_
_entity.id
_entity.type
_entity.pdbx_description
1 polymer ?
#
loop_
_entity_poly.entity_id
_entity_poly.type
_entity_poly.pdbx_seq_one_letter_code
_entity_poly.pdbx_strand_id
1 'polypeptide(L)'
;MGIRGLWTYIQSNSDNLSRYELHNQPLVIDAENFAASCYRQAAFRCEYGGEYLAFKGYVHSFLKQFTICRVEPIFIFGGCHPKQGSKLDTLLKRNMEYFDKLSSALKFESTYSEKLNIDITPRLCRNVLVEILKESSVSYIACEREADINVAELAIYLRCPVTSGDSDFFIYRPNDHNQVYSFIPFSSISLDCKERSPPCSICQLDGAPCYFISCTILNNSGPFYKLKYPMLPLFAILVGNDMISNIRLPTVIDSLMCTSVLQGRSHYQRRIDAIFNWLLRFHDIEQPLSSILSLYSREERDGIEKEIRLGISDYLLSSSGEKLAHELGFSTEHRVFSSVRSSSKLENSNIQDPKTSCGSYCEDLSKLSKLKLDDNKDDDNDDKDSIFYRWPKELIKRFKFLELIPTLMDCMYVRNGVINRLVMEDINIPNSLDECMSKMRSILNGLILGLENHLGTNGKLCGMENECITEYRRSSYGHLTKTLISVKLLKPRYAKTPEFSFLSFFSEFLNVNLDKDFKPVEIQGLAILLVLWFRSSSHAQKKAKSLQTSPVGLALSCCTIAINSNCEFICRDRDTAAAGDHVSSIRTHLDKCADLAKSVYYQDNSPFFCIEDVHQLNELQSMASGLQHLVALIEVLCPFYNSNSNEFDTSHLRNPFIRFYPLWMLFASGRLLYWISRLLQNVDPSERFHRVKNHWLPKLLIRTNSVNQQQYCVQKDFTKLFNLIDKLN
;
A
#
# COMPACT_ATOMS: atom_id res chain seq x y z
N MET A 1 5.03 3.71 -11.61
CA MET A 1 3.65 4.20 -11.46
C MET A 1 3.65 5.63 -12.00
N GLY A 2 2.48 6.13 -12.43
CA GLY A 2 2.35 7.39 -13.13
C GLY A 2 2.77 7.36 -14.60
N ILE A 3 3.19 8.53 -15.11
CA ILE A 3 3.57 8.75 -16.51
C ILE A 3 4.74 7.86 -17.00
N ARG A 4 4.41 6.92 -17.89
CA ARG A 4 5.36 5.91 -18.40
C ARG A 4 6.55 6.55 -19.14
N GLY A 5 7.76 6.26 -18.64
CA GLY A 5 9.02 6.70 -19.26
C GLY A 5 9.51 8.08 -18.82
N LEU A 6 8.71 8.84 -18.05
CA LEU A 6 9.07 10.18 -17.60
C LEU A 6 10.31 10.19 -16.70
N TRP A 7 10.40 9.26 -15.74
CA TRP A 7 11.57 9.15 -14.87
C TRP A 7 12.89 9.02 -15.66
N THR A 8 12.94 8.10 -16.62
CA THR A 8 14.11 7.89 -17.49
C THR A 8 14.39 9.12 -18.37
N TYR A 9 13.36 9.84 -18.80
CA TYR A 9 13.53 11.09 -19.53
C TYR A 9 14.16 12.18 -18.66
N ILE A 10 13.66 12.39 -17.44
CA ILE A 10 14.21 13.36 -16.49
C ILE A 10 15.68 13.08 -16.19
N GLN A 11 16.02 11.82 -15.90
CA GLN A 11 17.40 11.40 -15.62
C GLN A 11 18.35 11.54 -16.82
N SER A 12 17.82 11.55 -18.05
CA SER A 12 18.68 11.64 -19.26
C SER A 12 19.38 12.99 -19.40
N ASN A 13 18.92 14.01 -18.68
CA ASN A 13 19.60 15.29 -18.56
C ASN A 13 19.87 15.60 -17.08
N SER A 14 21.15 15.62 -16.70
CA SER A 14 21.60 15.85 -15.33
C SER A 14 21.11 17.18 -14.75
N ASP A 15 20.88 18.19 -15.59
CA ASP A 15 20.49 19.52 -15.14
C ASP A 15 19.07 19.57 -14.58
N ASN A 16 18.26 18.53 -14.81
CA ASN A 16 16.94 18.40 -14.21
C ASN A 16 16.98 18.01 -12.72
N LEU A 17 18.11 17.52 -12.22
CA LEU A 17 18.25 17.03 -10.84
C LEU A 17 19.49 17.66 -10.19
N SER A 18 19.33 18.23 -9.00
CA SER A 18 20.44 18.75 -8.20
C SER A 18 20.82 17.78 -7.09
N ARG A 19 22.09 17.76 -6.67
CA ARG A 19 22.50 17.01 -5.47
C ARG A 19 21.84 17.63 -4.25
N TYR A 20 21.43 16.79 -3.31
CA TYR A 20 20.76 17.21 -2.09
C TYR A 20 21.20 16.35 -0.90
N GLU A 21 21.20 16.95 0.30
CA GLU A 21 21.61 16.29 1.54
C GLU A 21 20.44 16.33 2.53
N LEU A 22 19.82 15.18 2.78
CA LEU A 22 18.76 15.03 3.76
C LEU A 22 19.35 15.02 5.17
N HIS A 23 19.04 16.06 5.95
CA HIS A 23 19.51 16.23 7.32
C HIS A 23 18.64 17.22 8.09
N ASN A 24 18.29 16.91 9.35
CA ASN A 24 17.63 17.81 10.29
C ASN A 24 16.35 18.49 9.74
N GLN A 25 15.45 17.70 9.17
CA GLN A 25 14.21 18.20 8.57
C GLN A 25 13.14 17.10 8.46
N PRO A 26 11.85 17.46 8.36
CA PRO A 26 10.81 16.53 7.97
C PRO A 26 10.99 16.01 6.54
N LEU A 27 10.42 14.84 6.26
CA LEU A 27 10.32 14.27 4.92
C LEU A 27 8.95 13.61 4.76
N VAL A 28 8.13 14.14 3.86
CA VAL A 28 6.82 13.54 3.55
C VAL A 28 7.03 12.42 2.52
N ILE A 29 6.44 11.25 2.77
CA ILE A 29 6.68 10.01 2.01
C ILE A 29 5.35 9.47 1.50
N ASP A 30 5.26 9.25 0.19
CA ASP A 30 4.22 8.41 -0.42
C ASP A 30 4.45 6.94 -0.02
N ALA A 31 3.62 6.46 0.90
CA ALA A 31 3.88 5.23 1.63
C ALA A 31 3.68 3.97 0.78
N GLU A 32 2.68 3.93 -0.10
CA GLU A 32 2.43 2.75 -0.94
C GLU A 32 3.53 2.56 -1.97
N ASN A 33 3.98 3.66 -2.57
CA ASN A 33 5.10 3.63 -3.49
C ASN A 33 6.42 3.28 -2.78
N PHE A 34 6.66 3.83 -1.59
CA PHE A 34 7.81 3.47 -0.75
C PHE A 34 7.85 1.96 -0.50
N ALA A 35 6.73 1.36 -0.10
CA ALA A 35 6.65 -0.07 0.18
C ALA A 35 7.01 -0.93 -1.05
N ALA A 36 6.37 -0.63 -2.19
CA ALA A 36 6.61 -1.34 -3.45
C ALA A 36 8.04 -1.14 -3.97
N SER A 37 8.60 0.07 -3.82
CA SER A 37 9.96 0.37 -4.24
C SER A 37 11.02 -0.29 -3.36
N CYS A 38 10.80 -0.35 -2.04
CA CYS A 38 11.67 -1.10 -1.13
C CYS A 38 11.73 -2.58 -1.51
N TYR A 39 10.57 -3.20 -1.78
CA TYR A 39 10.53 -4.61 -2.21
C TYR A 39 11.37 -4.88 -3.46
N ARG A 40 11.26 -4.00 -4.46
CA ARG A 40 11.99 -4.12 -5.72
C ARG A 40 13.48 -3.86 -5.55
N GLN A 41 13.88 -2.81 -4.83
CA GLN A 41 15.29 -2.46 -4.61
C GLN A 41 16.03 -3.54 -3.81
N ALA A 42 15.37 -4.15 -2.84
CA ALA A 42 15.93 -5.26 -2.06
C ALA A 42 15.91 -6.61 -2.80
N ALA A 43 15.30 -6.68 -4.00
CA ALA A 43 15.17 -7.88 -4.82
C ALA A 43 14.59 -9.09 -4.05
N PHE A 44 13.57 -8.85 -3.20
CA PHE A 44 12.93 -9.93 -2.45
C PHE A 44 12.17 -10.89 -3.38
N ARG A 45 12.13 -12.16 -2.97
CA ARG A 45 11.46 -13.25 -3.70
C ARG A 45 9.94 -13.13 -3.57
N CYS A 46 9.29 -12.51 -4.56
CA CYS A 46 7.85 -12.28 -4.56
C CYS A 46 7.03 -13.53 -4.90
N GLU A 47 7.61 -14.50 -5.61
CA GLU A 47 6.90 -15.66 -6.14
C GLU A 47 6.38 -16.63 -5.07
N TYR A 48 6.87 -16.54 -3.83
CA TYR A 48 6.39 -17.33 -2.69
C TYR A 48 5.32 -16.61 -1.86
N GLY A 49 4.81 -15.47 -2.33
CA GLY A 49 3.80 -14.68 -1.61
C GLY A 49 4.38 -13.69 -0.58
N GLY A 50 5.69 -13.47 -0.56
CA GLY A 50 6.36 -12.40 0.18
C GLY A 50 7.35 -12.86 1.26
N GLU A 51 8.37 -12.03 1.51
CA GLU A 51 9.39 -12.20 2.55
C GLU A 51 9.27 -11.07 3.58
N TYR A 52 8.24 -11.13 4.44
CA TYR A 52 7.83 -9.99 5.26
C TYR A 52 8.79 -9.67 6.42
N LEU A 53 9.51 -10.66 6.97
CA LEU A 53 10.55 -10.41 7.98
C LEU A 53 11.77 -9.73 7.36
N ALA A 54 12.15 -10.13 6.14
CA ALA A 54 13.23 -9.49 5.40
C ALA A 54 12.85 -8.05 5.03
N PHE A 55 11.62 -7.83 4.56
CA PHE A 55 11.08 -6.50 4.32
C PHE A 55 11.11 -5.62 5.57
N LYS A 56 10.70 -6.15 6.72
CA LYS A 56 10.81 -5.46 8.02
C LYS A 56 12.23 -5.01 8.32
N GLY A 57 13.22 -5.91 8.22
CA GLY A 57 14.62 -5.56 8.46
C GLY A 57 15.14 -4.47 7.52
N TYR A 58 14.72 -4.49 6.26
CA TYR A 58 15.10 -3.49 5.26
C TYR A 58 14.49 -2.11 5.53
N VAL A 59 13.20 -2.04 5.84
CA VAL A 59 12.54 -0.77 6.21
C VAL A 59 13.14 -0.18 7.49
N HIS A 60 13.41 -1.00 8.52
CA HIS A 60 14.09 -0.52 9.72
C HIS A 60 15.48 0.06 9.44
N SER A 61 16.18 -0.44 8.41
CA SER A 61 17.48 0.12 8.03
C SER A 61 17.35 1.55 7.51
N PHE A 62 16.32 1.84 6.70
CA PHE A 62 15.98 3.20 6.29
C PHE A 62 15.59 4.09 7.47
N LEU A 63 14.66 3.62 8.33
CA LEU A 63 14.21 4.39 9.50
C LEU A 63 15.35 4.72 10.46
N LYS A 64 16.30 3.79 10.63
CA LYS A 64 17.53 4.01 11.39
C LYS A 64 18.39 5.11 10.79
N GLN A 65 18.60 5.12 9.47
CA GLN A 65 19.35 6.20 8.83
C GLN A 65 18.64 7.55 8.95
N PHE A 66 17.33 7.60 8.76
CA PHE A 66 16.56 8.83 8.96
C PHE A 66 16.77 9.36 10.39
N THR A 67 16.71 8.48 11.39
CA THR A 67 16.97 8.84 12.79
C THR A 67 18.40 9.39 12.98
N ILE A 68 19.43 8.71 12.46
CA ILE A 68 20.84 9.16 12.55
C ILE A 68 21.03 10.54 11.92
N CYS A 69 20.36 10.81 10.79
CA CYS A 69 20.41 12.08 10.09
C CYS A 69 19.44 13.14 10.61
N ARG A 70 18.68 12.85 11.69
CA ARG A 70 17.63 13.71 12.23
C ARG A 70 16.57 14.09 11.20
N VAL A 71 16.26 13.17 10.29
CA VAL A 71 15.15 13.28 9.34
C VAL A 71 13.91 12.72 10.02
N GLU A 72 12.82 13.48 10.02
CA GLU A 72 11.52 13.07 10.56
C GLU A 72 10.63 12.56 9.42
N PRO A 73 10.53 11.23 9.19
CA PRO A 73 9.71 10.69 8.11
C PRO A 73 8.22 10.71 8.48
N ILE A 74 7.39 11.18 7.54
CA ILE A 74 5.93 11.25 7.68
C ILE A 74 5.30 10.47 6.51
N PHE A 75 4.69 9.33 6.79
CA PHE A 75 4.15 8.44 5.77
C PHE A 75 2.67 8.72 5.49
N ILE A 76 2.33 8.99 4.23
CA ILE A 76 0.94 9.22 3.81
C ILE A 76 0.48 8.05 2.94
N PHE A 77 -0.65 7.45 3.31
CA PHE A 77 -1.27 6.33 2.60
C PHE A 77 -2.52 6.76 1.83
N GLY A 78 -2.78 6.11 0.70
CA GLY A 78 -4.05 6.22 -0.01
C GLY A 78 -5.20 5.52 0.75
N GLY A 79 -6.37 6.13 0.72
CA GLY A 79 -7.64 5.58 1.18
C GLY A 79 -8.35 4.77 0.10
N CYS A 80 -9.65 5.02 -0.06
CA CYS A 80 -10.45 4.42 -1.14
C CYS A 80 -10.11 5.05 -2.49
N HIS A 81 -10.41 4.36 -3.59
CA HIS A 81 -10.26 4.93 -4.92
C HIS A 81 -11.22 6.13 -5.13
N PRO A 82 -10.99 6.98 -6.15
CA PRO A 82 -11.84 8.14 -6.42
C PRO A 82 -13.31 7.73 -6.62
N LYS A 83 -14.24 8.48 -6.00
CA LYS A 83 -15.69 8.20 -5.98
C LYS A 83 -16.26 7.91 -7.38
N GLN A 84 -15.77 8.61 -8.40
CA GLN A 84 -16.23 8.54 -9.79
C GLN A 84 -15.83 7.24 -10.49
N GLY A 85 -14.95 6.41 -9.91
CA GLY A 85 -14.49 5.15 -10.51
C GLY A 85 -13.48 5.32 -11.64
N SER A 86 -12.86 6.50 -11.76
CA SER A 86 -11.90 6.84 -12.83
C SER A 86 -10.64 5.96 -12.86
N LYS A 87 -10.27 5.34 -11.73
CA LYS A 87 -9.11 4.44 -11.64
C LYS A 87 -9.39 3.00 -12.11
N LEU A 88 -10.67 2.64 -12.35
CA LEU A 88 -11.07 1.27 -12.68
C LEU A 88 -10.35 0.74 -13.93
N ASP A 89 -10.34 1.49 -15.03
CA ASP A 89 -9.71 1.04 -16.29
C ASP A 89 -8.21 0.74 -16.12
N THR A 90 -7.53 1.57 -15.34
CA THR A 90 -6.13 1.36 -14.98
C THR A 90 -5.93 0.11 -14.13
N LEU A 91 -6.84 -0.16 -13.18
CA LEU A 91 -6.81 -1.40 -12.39
C LEU A 91 -7.08 -2.63 -13.26
N LEU A 92 -8.04 -2.58 -14.19
CA LEU A 92 -8.34 -3.68 -15.11
C LEU A 92 -7.12 -3.98 -15.99
N LYS A 93 -6.50 -2.94 -16.57
CA LYS A 93 -5.29 -3.06 -17.39
C LYS A 93 -4.12 -3.64 -16.62
N ARG A 94 -3.84 -3.14 -15.40
CA ARG A 94 -2.77 -3.66 -14.54
C ARG A 94 -3.00 -5.14 -14.19
N ASN A 95 -4.24 -5.53 -13.93
CA ASN A 95 -4.58 -6.94 -13.67
C ASN A 95 -4.32 -7.84 -14.89
N MET A 96 -4.67 -7.39 -16.10
CA MET A 96 -4.36 -8.12 -17.33
C MET A 96 -2.84 -8.23 -17.54
N GLU A 97 -2.07 -7.16 -17.32
CA GLU A 97 -0.61 -7.19 -17.40
C GLU A 97 0.01 -8.18 -16.39
N TYR A 98 -0.51 -8.25 -15.16
CA TYR A 98 -0.07 -9.24 -14.17
C TYR A 98 -0.45 -10.67 -14.58
N PHE A 99 -1.65 -10.86 -15.12
CA PHE A 99 -2.06 -12.16 -15.66
C PHE A 99 -1.12 -12.62 -16.79
N ASP A 100 -0.79 -11.74 -17.74
CA ASP A 100 0.10 -12.08 -18.85
C ASP A 100 1.51 -12.44 -18.36
N LYS A 101 2.03 -11.68 -17.38
CA LYS A 101 3.32 -11.97 -16.72
C LYS A 101 3.30 -13.34 -16.04
N LEU A 102 2.28 -13.60 -15.23
CA LEU A 102 2.14 -14.84 -14.47
C LEU A 102 1.91 -16.03 -15.40
N SER A 103 1.04 -15.88 -16.41
CA SER A 103 0.78 -16.89 -17.44
C SER A 103 2.05 -17.24 -18.21
N SER A 104 2.82 -16.24 -18.64
CA SER A 104 4.09 -16.48 -19.34
C SER A 104 5.12 -17.19 -18.45
N ALA A 105 5.16 -16.87 -17.16
CA ALA A 105 6.07 -17.50 -16.20
C ALA A 105 5.66 -18.94 -15.83
N LEU A 106 4.35 -19.24 -15.79
CA LEU A 106 3.81 -20.56 -15.39
C LEU A 106 3.62 -21.54 -16.56
N LYS A 107 3.50 -21.05 -17.81
CA LYS A 107 3.29 -21.89 -19.02
C LYS A 107 4.39 -22.94 -19.25
N PHE A 108 5.56 -22.76 -18.68
CA PHE A 108 6.59 -23.79 -18.68
C PHE A 108 6.38 -24.70 -17.47
N GLU A 109 5.70 -25.84 -17.66
CA GLU A 109 5.57 -26.92 -16.65
C GLU A 109 6.93 -27.37 -16.08
N SER A 110 8.03 -27.05 -16.78
CA SER A 110 9.40 -27.32 -16.40
C SER A 110 10.09 -26.18 -15.61
N THR A 111 9.36 -25.18 -15.11
CA THR A 111 10.00 -24.05 -14.45
C THR A 111 10.54 -24.42 -13.08
N TYR A 112 11.87 -24.57 -13.03
CA TYR A 112 12.63 -24.69 -11.80
C TYR A 112 12.38 -23.48 -10.91
N SER A 113 12.09 -23.71 -9.62
CA SER A 113 11.83 -22.65 -8.65
C SER A 113 12.91 -21.55 -8.57
N GLU A 114 14.13 -21.86 -9.01
CA GLU A 114 15.27 -20.94 -9.01
C GLU A 114 15.25 -19.92 -10.16
N LYS A 115 14.48 -20.18 -11.22
CA LYS A 115 14.39 -19.32 -12.41
C LYS A 115 13.17 -18.38 -12.39
N LEU A 116 12.25 -18.58 -11.45
CA LEU A 116 11.11 -17.69 -11.26
C LEU A 116 11.56 -16.40 -10.60
N ASN A 117 11.34 -15.28 -11.29
CA ASN A 117 11.51 -13.95 -10.75
C ASN A 117 10.38 -13.06 -11.28
N ILE A 118 9.27 -13.05 -10.55
CA ILE A 118 8.05 -12.34 -10.95
C ILE A 118 7.91 -11.09 -10.09
N ASP A 119 7.99 -9.92 -10.72
CA ASP A 119 7.78 -8.63 -10.06
C ASP A 119 6.28 -8.32 -9.92
N ILE A 120 5.62 -9.03 -9.00
CA ILE A 120 4.27 -8.76 -8.51
C ILE A 120 4.36 -8.53 -7.00
N THR A 121 3.96 -7.34 -6.55
CA THR A 121 4.06 -6.97 -5.12
C THR A 121 3.20 -7.89 -4.24
N PRO A 122 3.76 -8.44 -3.14
CA PRO A 122 3.02 -9.31 -2.22
C PRO A 122 1.76 -8.67 -1.62
N ARG A 123 0.79 -9.51 -1.20
CA ARG A 123 -0.54 -9.07 -0.72
C ARG A 123 -0.46 -8.14 0.48
N LEU A 124 0.38 -8.47 1.47
CA LEU A 124 0.41 -7.78 2.78
C LEU A 124 1.45 -6.67 2.87
N CYS A 125 2.07 -6.27 1.75
CA CYS A 125 3.13 -5.25 1.73
C CYS A 125 2.71 -3.95 2.45
N ARG A 126 1.49 -3.47 2.17
CA ARG A 126 0.89 -2.31 2.85
C ARG A 126 0.69 -2.55 4.34
N ASN A 127 0.05 -3.66 4.71
CA ASN A 127 -0.25 -3.98 6.11
C ASN A 127 1.01 -4.10 6.95
N VAL A 128 2.03 -4.79 6.43
CA VAL A 128 3.31 -4.97 7.13
C VAL A 128 4.05 -3.65 7.27
N LEU A 129 4.01 -2.75 6.28
CA LEU A 129 4.57 -1.42 6.44
C LEU A 129 3.89 -0.67 7.60
N VAL A 130 2.56 -0.69 7.67
CA VAL A 130 1.81 -0.07 8.78
C VAL A 130 2.23 -0.66 10.14
N GLU A 131 2.36 -1.98 10.26
CA GLU A 131 2.84 -2.64 11.48
C GLU A 131 4.25 -2.15 11.88
N ILE A 132 5.18 -2.04 10.92
CA ILE A 132 6.54 -1.55 11.16
C ILE A 132 6.54 -0.10 11.63
N LEU A 133 5.75 0.78 11.00
CA LEU A 133 5.66 2.19 11.36
C LEU A 133 5.05 2.37 12.75
N LYS A 134 3.99 1.62 13.07
CA LYS A 134 3.35 1.61 14.39
C LYS A 134 4.30 1.14 15.49
N GLU A 135 5.02 0.03 15.26
CA GLU A 135 6.02 -0.48 16.21
C GLU A 135 7.21 0.49 16.40
N SER A 136 7.57 1.24 15.35
CA SER A 136 8.68 2.20 15.38
C SER A 136 8.26 3.60 15.86
N SER A 137 6.98 3.80 16.21
CA SER A 137 6.41 5.12 16.56
C SER A 137 6.66 6.20 15.50
N VAL A 138 6.63 5.82 14.23
CA VAL A 138 6.78 6.76 13.09
C VAL A 138 5.41 7.30 12.70
N SER A 139 5.33 8.61 12.44
CA SER A 139 4.11 9.29 12.03
C SER A 139 3.59 8.78 10.68
N TYR A 140 2.32 8.36 10.65
CA TYR A 140 1.64 8.00 9.42
C TYR A 140 0.14 8.28 9.50
N ILE A 141 -0.48 8.51 8.34
CA ILE A 141 -1.93 8.69 8.22
C ILE A 141 -2.41 8.28 6.82
N ALA A 142 -3.64 7.77 6.74
CA ALA A 142 -4.32 7.52 5.48
C ALA A 142 -5.27 8.66 5.11
N CYS A 143 -5.20 9.07 3.86
CA CYS A 143 -6.20 9.95 3.26
C CYS A 143 -7.54 9.22 3.14
N GLU A 144 -8.64 9.96 3.04
CA GLU A 144 -9.96 9.37 2.77
C GLU A 144 -9.98 8.65 1.41
N ARG A 145 -9.36 9.30 0.42
CA ARG A 145 -9.23 8.83 -0.97
C ARG A 145 -7.75 8.75 -1.35
N GLU A 146 -7.42 8.88 -2.64
CA GLU A 146 -6.03 8.91 -3.13
C GLU A 146 -5.15 9.91 -2.37
N ALA A 147 -3.86 9.57 -2.25
CA ALA A 147 -2.92 10.32 -1.46
C ALA A 147 -2.06 11.31 -2.25
N ASP A 148 -1.88 11.13 -3.56
CA ASP A 148 -0.79 11.78 -4.31
C ASP A 148 -0.75 13.32 -4.15
N ILE A 149 -1.89 13.98 -4.37
CA ILE A 149 -2.03 15.44 -4.16
C ILE A 149 -1.82 15.81 -2.70
N ASN A 150 -2.47 15.07 -1.79
CA ASN A 150 -2.40 15.31 -0.35
C ASN A 150 -0.96 15.21 0.19
N VAL A 151 -0.18 14.27 -0.34
CA VAL A 151 1.25 14.09 -0.02
C VAL A 151 2.04 15.34 -0.45
N ALA A 152 1.82 15.82 -1.67
CA ALA A 152 2.49 17.01 -2.20
C ALA A 152 2.09 18.29 -1.44
N GLU A 153 0.80 18.47 -1.13
CA GLU A 153 0.29 19.63 -0.39
C GLU A 153 0.79 19.67 1.05
N LEU A 154 0.85 18.53 1.73
CA LEU A 154 1.40 18.44 3.08
C LEU A 154 2.88 18.86 3.09
N ALA A 155 3.67 18.42 2.11
CA ALA A 155 5.08 18.78 2.01
C ALA A 155 5.28 20.29 1.79
N ILE A 156 4.44 20.92 0.96
CA ILE A 156 4.43 22.37 0.79
C ILE A 156 4.08 23.08 2.09
N TYR A 157 3.05 22.60 2.79
CA TYR A 157 2.60 23.18 4.05
C TYR A 157 3.69 23.10 5.14
N LEU A 158 4.35 21.96 5.27
CA LEU A 158 5.45 21.73 6.21
C LEU A 158 6.79 22.32 5.74
N ARG A 159 6.84 22.87 4.51
CA ARG A 159 8.04 23.41 3.87
C ARG A 159 9.21 22.42 3.84
N CYS A 160 8.90 21.16 3.56
CA CYS A 160 9.88 20.09 3.48
C CYS A 160 9.80 19.37 2.13
N PRO A 161 10.81 18.56 1.77
CA PRO A 161 10.70 17.72 0.58
C PRO A 161 9.64 16.64 0.74
N VAL A 162 9.10 16.24 -0.42
CA VAL A 162 8.34 15.00 -0.58
C VAL A 162 9.18 13.97 -1.34
N THR A 163 8.99 12.68 -1.03
CA THR A 163 9.57 11.58 -1.81
C THR A 163 8.53 10.57 -2.25
N SER A 164 8.66 10.14 -3.50
CA SER A 164 7.91 9.07 -4.14
C SER A 164 8.74 8.50 -5.30
N GLY A 165 8.46 7.26 -5.70
CA GLY A 165 8.90 6.66 -6.96
C GLY A 165 7.84 6.75 -8.06
N ASP A 166 6.75 7.47 -7.83
CA ASP A 166 5.73 7.78 -8.84
C ASP A 166 6.18 9.02 -9.64
N SER A 167 6.14 8.91 -10.97
CA SER A 167 6.57 10.00 -11.85
C SER A 167 5.58 11.16 -11.91
N ASP A 168 4.36 11.01 -11.41
CA ASP A 168 3.38 12.10 -11.35
C ASP A 168 3.84 13.22 -10.41
N PHE A 169 4.69 12.90 -9.42
CA PHE A 169 5.31 13.88 -8.53
C PHE A 169 6.30 14.84 -9.23
N PHE A 170 6.73 14.55 -10.46
CA PHE A 170 7.46 15.52 -11.29
C PHE A 170 6.58 16.64 -11.83
N ILE A 171 5.26 16.41 -11.92
CA ILE A 171 4.29 17.30 -12.55
C ILE A 171 3.72 18.30 -11.53
N TYR A 172 3.53 17.88 -10.28
CA TYR A 172 2.96 18.74 -9.23
C TYR A 172 3.74 20.04 -9.05
N ARG A 173 3.02 21.17 -9.09
CA ARG A 173 3.56 22.51 -8.80
C ARG A 173 2.51 23.33 -8.07
N PRO A 174 2.91 24.19 -7.11
CA PRO A 174 2.00 25.14 -6.52
C PRO A 174 1.64 26.21 -7.54
N ASN A 175 0.41 26.70 -7.48
CA ASN A 175 0.00 27.86 -8.28
C ASN A 175 0.54 29.17 -7.71
N ASP A 176 0.66 29.25 -6.38
CA ASP A 176 1.24 30.40 -5.71
C ASP A 176 2.76 30.39 -5.90
N HIS A 177 3.29 31.41 -6.58
CA HIS A 177 4.71 31.58 -6.83
C HIS A 177 5.54 31.76 -5.56
N ASN A 178 4.91 32.06 -4.41
CA ASN A 178 5.59 32.15 -3.12
C ASN A 178 5.77 30.78 -2.45
N GLN A 179 5.08 29.74 -2.92
CA GLN A 179 5.23 28.38 -2.41
C GLN A 179 6.30 27.63 -3.19
N VAL A 180 7.10 26.86 -2.46
CA VAL A 180 8.15 26.02 -3.04
C VAL A 180 7.77 24.57 -2.87
N TYR A 181 7.69 23.85 -3.99
CA TYR A 181 7.58 22.40 -4.00
C TYR A 181 8.94 21.77 -4.24
N SER A 182 9.28 20.80 -3.39
CA SER A 182 10.58 20.13 -3.36
C SER A 182 10.36 18.63 -3.47
N PHE A 183 10.80 18.02 -4.57
CA PHE A 183 10.59 16.60 -4.83
C PHE A 183 11.91 15.83 -4.92
N ILE A 184 12.05 14.80 -4.10
CA ILE A 184 13.16 13.86 -4.08
C ILE A 184 12.65 12.53 -4.66
N PRO A 185 13.16 12.07 -5.81
CA PRO A 185 12.82 10.76 -6.31
C PRO A 185 13.33 9.68 -5.35
N PHE A 186 12.46 8.77 -4.91
CA PHE A 186 12.81 7.79 -3.87
C PHE A 186 14.04 6.94 -4.22
N SER A 187 14.17 6.54 -5.49
CA SER A 187 15.31 5.78 -5.99
C SER A 187 16.65 6.52 -5.96
N SER A 188 16.66 7.83 -5.68
CA SER A 188 17.89 8.61 -5.50
C SER A 188 18.38 8.63 -4.06
N ILE A 189 17.54 8.23 -3.08
CA ILE A 189 17.89 8.27 -1.66
C ILE A 189 18.86 7.13 -1.36
N SER A 190 20.05 7.47 -0.88
CA SER A 190 21.04 6.48 -0.47
C SER A 190 20.56 5.71 0.77
N LEU A 191 20.84 4.41 0.82
CA LEU A 191 20.50 3.59 1.98
C LEU A 191 21.40 3.88 3.19
N ASP A 192 22.59 4.44 2.98
CA ASP A 192 23.56 4.76 4.03
C ASP A 192 23.73 6.27 4.21
N CYS A 193 23.88 6.70 5.46
CA CYS A 193 24.27 8.06 5.77
C CYS A 193 25.79 8.27 5.68
N LYS A 194 26.21 9.52 5.53
CA LYS A 194 27.61 9.96 5.53
C LYS A 194 27.83 11.00 6.61
N GLU A 195 28.99 10.96 7.24
CA GLU A 195 29.39 11.98 8.20
C GLU A 195 29.75 13.28 7.48
N ARG A 196 29.26 14.41 8.01
CA ARG A 196 29.54 15.75 7.53
C ARG A 196 30.69 16.34 8.35
N SER A 197 31.73 16.79 7.65
CA SER A 197 32.88 17.47 8.24
C SER A 197 33.21 18.74 7.44
N PRO A 198 33.12 19.95 8.02
CA PRO A 198 32.70 20.26 9.40
C PRO A 198 31.19 20.03 9.65
N PRO A 199 30.76 19.82 10.91
CA PRO A 199 29.34 19.67 11.25
C PRO A 199 28.54 20.95 10.95
N CYS A 200 27.23 20.83 10.75
CA CYS A 200 26.35 22.00 10.62
C CYS A 200 26.23 22.76 11.96
N SER A 201 25.79 24.01 11.91
CA SER A 201 25.62 24.87 13.09
C SER A 201 24.77 24.24 14.19
N ILE A 202 23.69 23.55 13.82
CA ILE A 202 22.77 22.90 14.77
C ILE A 202 23.46 21.73 15.48
N CYS A 203 24.07 20.82 14.73
CA CYS A 203 24.79 19.68 15.32
C CYS A 203 26.02 20.13 16.13
N GLN A 204 26.69 21.20 15.71
CA GLN A 204 27.80 21.78 16.45
C GLN A 204 27.36 22.32 17.81
N LEU A 205 26.20 23.00 17.87
CA LEU A 205 25.62 23.49 19.13
C LEU A 205 25.20 22.34 20.06
N ASP A 206 24.67 21.26 19.51
CA ASP A 206 24.26 20.08 20.28
C ASP A 206 25.43 19.18 20.69
N GLY A 207 26.66 19.45 20.22
CA GLY A 207 27.82 18.60 20.43
C GLY A 207 27.68 17.19 19.82
N ALA A 208 26.84 17.04 18.81
CA ALA A 208 26.51 15.75 18.21
C ALA A 208 27.21 15.54 16.85
N PRO A 209 27.56 14.30 16.49
CA PRO A 209 27.98 13.97 15.12
C PRO A 209 26.93 14.41 14.09
N CYS A 210 27.39 14.98 12.97
CA CYS A 210 26.52 15.46 11.91
C CYS A 210 26.51 14.44 10.77
N TYR A 211 25.37 13.79 10.52
CA TYR A 211 25.20 12.84 9.42
C TYR A 211 24.14 13.31 8.44
N PHE A 212 24.31 13.00 7.16
CA PHE A 212 23.31 13.27 6.12
C PHE A 212 23.12 12.07 5.19
N ILE A 213 21.94 11.98 4.57
CA ILE A 213 21.69 11.03 3.49
C ILE A 213 21.85 11.75 2.15
N SER A 214 22.71 11.23 1.28
CA SER A 214 22.87 11.76 -0.08
C SER A 214 21.69 11.37 -0.96
N CYS A 215 21.10 12.33 -1.68
CA CYS A 215 20.08 12.07 -2.69
C CYS A 215 20.10 13.12 -3.81
N THR A 216 19.13 13.06 -4.73
CA THR A 216 18.90 14.13 -5.71
C THR A 216 17.52 14.74 -5.54
N ILE A 217 17.40 16.00 -5.92
CA ILE A 217 16.15 16.77 -5.84
C ILE A 217 15.84 17.39 -7.20
N LEU A 218 14.56 17.53 -7.53
CA LEU A 218 14.12 18.20 -8.75
C LEU A 218 14.65 19.63 -8.80
N ASN A 219 15.37 19.96 -9.89
CA ASN A 219 15.95 21.28 -10.08
C ASN A 219 14.90 22.25 -10.63
N ASN A 220 14.50 23.23 -9.82
CA ASN A 220 13.54 24.26 -10.19
C ASN A 220 14.08 25.29 -11.21
N SER A 221 15.32 25.14 -11.66
CA SER A 221 15.92 25.89 -12.78
C SER A 221 16.36 25.00 -13.94
N GLY A 222 16.09 23.69 -13.85
CA GLY A 222 16.47 22.73 -14.88
C GLY A 222 15.61 22.85 -16.16
N PRO A 223 16.05 22.23 -17.27
CA PRO A 223 15.33 22.24 -18.54
C PRO A 223 13.87 21.83 -18.45
N PHE A 224 13.54 20.82 -17.63
CA PHE A 224 12.18 20.34 -17.44
C PHE A 224 11.26 21.37 -16.76
N TYR A 225 11.81 22.27 -15.93
CA TYR A 225 11.04 23.31 -15.23
C TYR A 225 10.56 24.44 -16.15
N LYS A 226 10.95 24.42 -17.44
CA LYS A 226 10.49 25.39 -18.44
C LYS A 226 9.00 25.30 -18.72
N LEU A 227 8.39 24.11 -18.63
CA LEU A 227 6.94 23.98 -18.65
C LEU A 227 6.38 24.26 -17.25
N LYS A 228 5.40 25.17 -17.19
CA LYS A 228 4.70 25.56 -15.95
C LYS A 228 3.22 25.24 -16.08
N TYR A 229 2.46 25.41 -15.00
CA TYR A 229 1.01 25.33 -15.07
C TYR A 229 0.43 26.35 -16.08
N PRO A 230 -0.57 26.01 -16.91
CA PRO A 230 -1.22 24.70 -17.06
C PRO A 230 -0.56 23.77 -18.11
N MET A 231 0.53 24.19 -18.76
CA MET A 231 1.22 23.40 -19.80
C MET A 231 1.85 22.11 -19.28
N LEU A 232 2.37 22.11 -18.06
CA LEU A 232 3.02 20.94 -17.47
C LEU A 232 2.02 19.79 -17.18
N PRO A 233 0.85 20.05 -16.58
CA PRO A 233 -0.23 19.05 -16.54
C PRO A 233 -0.74 18.63 -17.93
N LEU A 234 -0.89 19.56 -18.88
CA LEU A 234 -1.26 19.19 -20.25
C LEU A 234 -0.23 18.24 -20.86
N PHE A 235 1.07 18.51 -20.67
CA PHE A 235 2.15 17.61 -21.09
C PHE A 235 1.96 16.19 -20.53
N ALA A 236 1.66 16.04 -19.24
CA ALA A 236 1.43 14.74 -18.61
C ALA A 236 0.30 13.95 -19.28
N ILE A 237 -0.81 14.63 -19.55
CA ILE A 237 -2.01 14.08 -20.19
C ILE A 237 -1.72 13.62 -21.62
N LEU A 238 -0.96 14.41 -22.40
CA LEU A 238 -0.63 14.08 -23.80
C LEU A 238 0.40 12.94 -23.93
N VAL A 239 1.35 12.86 -23.00
CA VAL A 239 2.27 11.71 -22.93
C VAL A 239 1.47 10.43 -22.65
N GLY A 240 0.46 10.54 -21.79
CA GLY A 240 -0.36 9.46 -21.27
C GLY A 240 -0.01 9.23 -19.80
N ASN A 241 -0.99 9.45 -18.92
CA ASN A 241 -0.88 9.19 -17.48
C ASN A 241 -1.83 8.05 -17.07
N ASP A 242 -1.94 7.79 -15.77
CA ASP A 242 -2.79 6.72 -15.22
C ASP A 242 -4.31 6.99 -15.39
N MET A 243 -4.70 8.16 -15.90
CA MET A 243 -6.09 8.61 -16.05
C MET A 243 -6.54 8.72 -17.50
N ILE A 244 -5.65 9.15 -18.40
CA ILE A 244 -5.95 9.43 -19.81
C ILE A 244 -4.84 8.88 -20.69
N SER A 245 -5.17 7.99 -21.64
CA SER A 245 -4.16 7.34 -22.51
C SER A 245 -4.39 7.47 -24.02
N ASN A 246 -5.51 8.04 -24.47
CA ASN A 246 -5.97 7.92 -25.86
C ASN A 246 -6.18 9.26 -26.59
N ILE A 247 -5.48 10.32 -26.16
CA ILE A 247 -5.55 11.61 -26.86
C ILE A 247 -4.80 11.56 -28.19
N ARG A 248 -5.49 11.94 -29.27
CA ARG A 248 -4.90 12.09 -30.60
C ARG A 248 -3.92 13.25 -30.59
N LEU A 249 -2.75 13.03 -31.17
CA LEU A 249 -1.69 14.02 -31.23
C LEU A 249 -1.57 14.61 -32.64
N PRO A 250 -1.30 15.91 -32.78
CA PRO A 250 -1.03 16.53 -34.07
C PRO A 250 0.18 15.91 -34.80
N THR A 251 0.10 15.78 -36.13
CA THR A 251 1.14 15.14 -36.98
C THR A 251 2.53 15.80 -36.91
N VAL A 252 2.59 17.07 -36.49
CA VAL A 252 3.86 17.77 -36.21
C VAL A 252 4.69 17.04 -35.14
N ILE A 253 4.04 16.37 -34.20
CA ILE A 253 4.71 15.59 -33.15
C ILE A 253 5.42 14.37 -33.75
N ASP A 254 4.81 13.69 -34.73
CA ASP A 254 5.44 12.56 -35.43
C ASP A 254 6.74 12.98 -36.12
N SER A 255 6.73 14.18 -36.71
CA SER A 255 7.93 14.77 -37.34
C SER A 255 9.03 15.04 -36.30
N LEU A 256 8.67 15.54 -35.11
CA LEU A 256 9.61 15.79 -34.02
C LEU A 256 10.19 14.50 -33.42
N MET A 257 9.42 13.41 -33.42
CA MET A 257 9.87 12.09 -32.97
C MET A 257 10.93 11.45 -33.88
N CYS A 258 11.00 11.87 -35.15
CA CYS A 258 11.89 11.31 -36.18
C CYS A 258 13.20 12.11 -36.35
N THR A 259 13.49 13.06 -35.46
CA THR A 259 14.71 13.89 -35.53
C THR A 259 15.98 13.07 -35.28
N SER A 260 17.08 13.43 -35.96
CA SER A 260 18.37 12.73 -35.86
C SER A 260 18.96 12.75 -34.43
N VAL A 261 18.72 13.83 -33.68
CA VAL A 261 19.15 13.99 -32.27
C VAL A 261 18.54 12.93 -31.35
N LEU A 262 17.41 12.35 -31.75
CA LEU A 262 16.68 11.35 -30.97
C LEU A 262 16.94 9.91 -31.42
N GLN A 263 17.82 9.68 -32.40
CA GLN A 263 18.20 8.33 -32.83
C GLN A 263 18.83 7.53 -31.68
N GLY A 264 18.47 6.25 -31.57
CA GLY A 264 18.91 5.36 -30.48
C GLY A 264 18.10 5.48 -29.18
N ARG A 265 17.21 6.47 -29.03
CA ARG A 265 16.31 6.57 -27.88
C ARG A 265 15.07 5.69 -28.03
N SER A 266 14.54 5.20 -26.91
CA SER A 266 13.29 4.44 -26.89
C SER A 266 12.11 5.25 -27.45
N HIS A 267 11.10 4.57 -27.99
CA HIS A 267 9.89 5.23 -28.49
C HIS A 267 9.26 6.18 -27.45
N TYR A 268 9.19 5.76 -26.18
CA TYR A 268 8.67 6.58 -25.09
C TYR A 268 9.48 7.86 -24.86
N GLN A 269 10.80 7.79 -24.86
CA GLN A 269 11.65 8.97 -24.70
C GLN A 269 11.50 9.94 -25.89
N ARG A 270 11.39 9.42 -27.11
CA ARG A 270 11.18 10.25 -28.31
C ARG A 270 9.84 10.96 -28.27
N ARG A 271 8.79 10.24 -27.88
CA ARG A 271 7.43 10.80 -27.70
C ARG A 271 7.41 11.90 -26.64
N ILE A 272 8.01 11.64 -25.46
CA ILE A 272 8.09 12.63 -24.38
C ILE A 272 8.82 13.89 -24.84
N ASP A 273 9.99 13.74 -25.47
CA ASP A 273 10.79 14.87 -25.96
C ASP A 273 10.05 15.70 -27.01
N ALA A 274 9.38 15.03 -27.96
CA ALA A 274 8.60 15.69 -29.01
C ALA A 274 7.43 16.50 -28.44
N ILE A 275 6.66 15.94 -27.51
CA ILE A 275 5.53 16.63 -26.87
C ILE A 275 6.03 17.81 -26.04
N PHE A 276 7.09 17.62 -25.25
CA PHE A 276 7.69 18.66 -24.42
C PHE A 276 8.13 19.86 -25.28
N ASN A 277 8.90 19.61 -26.34
CA ASN A 277 9.39 20.65 -27.24
C ASN A 277 8.30 21.27 -28.12
N TRP A 278 7.22 20.53 -28.40
CA TRP A 278 6.06 21.09 -29.08
C TRP A 278 5.30 22.08 -28.19
N LEU A 279 5.04 21.72 -26.93
CA LEU A 279 4.34 22.58 -25.98
C LEU A 279 5.12 23.86 -25.63
N LEU A 280 6.45 23.79 -25.61
CA LEU A 280 7.31 24.97 -25.38
C LEU A 280 7.17 26.08 -26.43
N ARG A 281 6.53 25.81 -27.58
CA ARG A 281 6.30 26.79 -28.65
C ARG A 281 5.12 27.72 -28.37
N PHE A 282 4.30 27.41 -27.37
CA PHE A 282 3.08 28.13 -27.06
C PHE A 282 3.21 28.93 -25.75
N HIS A 283 2.55 30.08 -25.72
CA HIS A 283 2.48 30.93 -24.52
C HIS A 283 1.19 30.67 -23.71
N ASP A 284 0.12 30.25 -24.36
CA ASP A 284 -1.19 29.97 -23.78
C ASP A 284 -1.65 28.54 -24.12
N ILE A 285 -2.59 28.02 -23.31
CA ILE A 285 -3.14 26.66 -23.47
C ILE A 285 -4.15 26.53 -24.60
N GLU A 286 -4.76 27.61 -25.03
CA GLU A 286 -5.85 27.59 -26.00
C GLU A 286 -5.35 27.18 -27.38
N GLN A 287 -4.16 27.61 -27.79
CA GLN A 287 -3.54 27.20 -29.06
C GLN A 287 -3.26 25.69 -29.17
N PRO A 288 -2.51 25.06 -28.25
CA PRO A 288 -2.28 23.61 -28.32
C PRO A 288 -3.57 22.83 -28.13
N LEU A 289 -4.49 23.29 -27.25
CA LEU A 289 -5.78 22.63 -27.05
C LEU A 289 -6.64 22.65 -28.33
N SER A 290 -6.77 23.81 -28.98
CA SER A 290 -7.47 23.94 -30.27
C SER A 290 -6.85 23.03 -31.34
N SER A 291 -5.52 22.95 -31.39
CA SER A 291 -4.80 22.05 -32.30
C SER A 291 -5.14 20.58 -32.06
N ILE A 292 -5.26 20.15 -30.80
CA ILE A 292 -5.66 18.79 -30.42
C ILE A 292 -7.14 18.54 -30.76
N LEU A 293 -8.04 19.44 -30.36
CA LEU A 293 -9.49 19.31 -30.59
C LEU A 293 -9.85 19.32 -32.08
N SER A 294 -9.02 19.92 -32.93
CA SER A 294 -9.19 19.87 -34.38
C SER A 294 -9.15 18.45 -34.96
N LEU A 295 -8.54 17.49 -34.26
CA LEU A 295 -8.39 16.08 -34.65
C LEU A 295 -9.63 15.22 -34.36
N TYR A 296 -10.64 15.81 -33.72
CA TYR A 296 -11.89 15.16 -33.30
C TYR A 296 -13.08 15.76 -34.05
N SER A 297 -14.13 14.94 -34.21
CA SER A 297 -15.38 15.40 -34.82
C SER A 297 -16.07 16.45 -33.94
N ARG A 298 -17.04 17.20 -34.49
CA ARG A 298 -17.73 18.24 -33.71
C ARG A 298 -18.45 17.66 -32.49
N GLU A 299 -18.94 16.43 -32.61
CA GLU A 299 -19.68 15.72 -31.56
C GLU A 299 -18.76 15.21 -30.43
N GLU A 300 -17.50 14.92 -30.72
CA GLU A 300 -16.52 14.40 -29.75
C GLU A 300 -15.82 15.51 -28.97
N ARG A 301 -15.69 16.72 -29.55
CA ARG A 301 -14.84 17.81 -29.02
C ARG A 301 -15.14 18.19 -27.58
N ASP A 302 -16.41 18.42 -27.25
CA ASP A 302 -16.80 18.89 -25.92
C ASP A 302 -16.44 17.86 -24.83
N GLY A 303 -16.60 16.56 -25.14
CA GLY A 303 -16.23 15.48 -24.24
C GLY A 303 -14.73 15.40 -23.99
N ILE A 304 -13.94 15.46 -25.07
CA ILE A 304 -12.47 15.42 -25.00
C ILE A 304 -11.91 16.66 -24.32
N GLU A 305 -12.44 17.85 -24.62
CA GLU A 305 -12.02 19.08 -23.96
C GLU A 305 -12.26 19.01 -22.45
N LYS A 306 -13.45 18.53 -22.06
CA LYS A 306 -13.78 18.31 -20.66
C LYS A 306 -12.82 17.33 -19.99
N GLU A 307 -12.53 16.20 -20.64
CA GLU A 307 -11.58 15.21 -20.14
C GLU A 307 -10.18 15.80 -19.92
N ILE A 308 -9.66 16.56 -20.90
CA ILE A 308 -8.37 17.25 -20.78
C ILE A 308 -8.38 18.25 -19.63
N ARG A 309 -9.41 19.11 -19.54
CA ARG A 309 -9.50 20.14 -18.49
C ARG A 309 -9.63 19.53 -17.09
N LEU A 310 -10.37 18.42 -16.95
CA LEU A 310 -10.44 17.65 -15.71
C LEU A 310 -9.07 17.05 -15.36
N GLY A 311 -8.40 16.40 -16.30
CA GLY A 311 -7.06 15.83 -16.07
C GLY A 311 -6.02 16.89 -15.68
N ILE A 312 -6.13 18.12 -16.19
CA ILE A 312 -5.24 19.24 -15.77
C ILE A 312 -5.54 19.62 -14.31
N SER A 313 -6.81 19.60 -13.94
CA SER A 313 -7.28 19.97 -12.61
C SER A 313 -6.91 18.92 -11.55
N ASP A 314 -6.68 17.66 -11.95
CA ASP A 314 -6.18 16.58 -11.09
C ASP A 314 -4.72 16.78 -10.64
N TYR A 315 -3.96 17.66 -11.30
CA TYR A 315 -2.61 18.06 -10.86
C TYR A 315 -2.59 19.37 -10.06
N LEU A 316 -3.76 19.96 -9.78
CA LEU A 316 -3.87 21.23 -9.10
C LEU A 316 -3.65 21.09 -7.59
N LEU A 317 -2.65 21.76 -7.05
CA LEU A 317 -2.44 21.87 -5.61
C LEU A 317 -3.27 23.05 -5.08
N SER A 318 -4.26 22.75 -4.24
CA SER A 318 -5.27 23.64 -3.67
C SER A 318 -5.05 24.01 -2.20
N SER A 319 -3.88 23.70 -1.63
CA SER A 319 -3.41 24.08 -0.28
C SER A 319 -4.04 23.36 0.92
N SER A 320 -4.62 22.16 0.75
CA SER A 320 -5.31 21.41 1.82
C SER A 320 -4.41 20.69 2.84
N GLY A 321 -3.08 20.82 2.71
CA GLY A 321 -2.09 20.18 3.58
C GLY A 321 -2.21 20.54 5.07
N GLU A 322 -2.84 21.67 5.41
CA GLU A 322 -3.07 22.11 6.79
C GLU A 322 -3.91 21.12 7.60
N LYS A 323 -4.99 20.57 7.02
CA LYS A 323 -5.87 19.61 7.71
C LYS A 323 -5.11 18.35 8.10
N LEU A 324 -4.32 17.80 7.17
CA LEU A 324 -3.48 16.63 7.43
C LEU A 324 -2.39 16.92 8.47
N ALA A 325 -1.77 18.10 8.39
CA ALA A 325 -0.77 18.51 9.38
C ALA A 325 -1.36 18.55 10.80
N HIS A 326 -2.55 19.14 10.95
CA HIS A 326 -3.24 19.20 12.24
C HIS A 326 -3.61 17.79 12.76
N GLU A 327 -4.09 16.90 11.89
CA GLU A 327 -4.41 15.52 12.26
C GLU A 327 -3.18 14.70 12.68
N LEU A 328 -2.02 15.01 12.11
CA LEU A 328 -0.73 14.46 12.50
C LEU A 328 -0.11 15.14 13.74
N GLY A 329 -0.78 16.16 14.30
CA GLY A 329 -0.33 16.88 15.49
C GLY A 329 0.71 17.99 15.23
N PHE A 330 0.94 18.37 13.98
CA PHE A 330 1.82 19.49 13.65
C PHE A 330 1.09 20.82 13.88
N SER A 331 1.60 21.65 14.80
CA SER A 331 1.05 22.99 15.05
C SER A 331 1.67 24.05 14.13
N THR A 332 1.00 25.20 14.02
CA THR A 332 1.51 26.43 13.39
C THR A 332 2.83 26.93 14.01
N GLU A 333 3.19 26.52 15.22
CA GLU A 333 4.42 26.94 15.91
C GLU A 333 5.67 26.15 15.49
N HIS A 334 5.51 24.95 14.89
CA HIS A 334 6.63 24.24 14.26
C HIS A 334 7.22 24.97 13.04
N ARG A 335 6.58 26.05 12.58
CA ARG A 335 7.08 26.97 11.54
C ARG A 335 8.37 27.71 11.94
N VAL A 336 8.71 27.78 13.23
CA VAL A 336 9.79 28.65 13.75
C VAL A 336 11.11 27.90 14.01
N PHE A 337 11.09 26.61 14.35
CA PHE A 337 12.33 25.88 14.64
C PHE A 337 13.17 25.53 13.40
N SER A 338 12.55 25.47 12.21
CA SER A 338 13.27 25.25 10.94
C SER A 338 13.69 26.53 10.22
N SER A 339 13.33 27.72 10.72
CA SER A 339 13.53 29.00 10.00
C SER A 339 14.63 29.90 10.56
N VAL A 340 15.46 29.45 11.50
CA VAL A 340 16.59 30.26 12.00
C VAL A 340 17.94 29.81 11.40
N ARG A 341 18.39 30.64 10.45
CA ARG A 341 19.77 30.85 9.93
C ARG A 341 20.29 29.94 8.82
N SER A 342 19.74 30.17 7.62
CA SER A 342 20.52 30.16 6.36
C SER A 342 20.65 31.59 5.84
N SER A 343 21.33 32.47 6.58
CA SER A 343 21.81 33.75 6.04
C SER A 343 23.28 33.57 5.64
N SER A 344 23.53 32.97 4.47
CA SER A 344 24.79 33.17 3.76
C SER A 344 24.53 34.18 2.66
N LYS A 345 25.05 35.40 2.89
CA LYS A 345 25.20 36.47 1.91
C LYS A 345 25.74 35.90 0.61
N LEU A 346 25.05 36.13 -0.51
CA LEU A 346 25.67 36.07 -1.83
C LEU A 346 25.76 37.50 -2.37
N GLU A 347 26.98 37.86 -2.74
CA GLU A 347 27.38 39.17 -3.23
C GLU A 347 26.69 39.54 -4.54
N ASN A 348 26.46 40.84 -4.69
CA ASN A 348 25.98 41.50 -5.88
C ASN A 348 26.87 41.20 -7.11
N SER A 349 26.25 40.75 -8.20
CA SER A 349 26.74 41.05 -9.54
C SER A 349 25.59 41.21 -10.52
N ASN A 350 25.40 42.46 -10.94
CA ASN A 350 24.68 42.98 -12.09
C ASN A 350 24.19 41.97 -13.14
N ILE A 351 22.87 41.87 -13.32
CA ILE A 351 22.26 41.50 -14.60
C ILE A 351 21.09 42.46 -14.85
N GLN A 352 21.17 43.13 -16.00
CA GLN A 352 20.20 44.08 -16.52
C GLN A 352 18.81 43.45 -16.69
N ASP A 353 17.79 44.21 -16.31
CA ASP A 353 16.38 43.98 -16.64
C ASP A 353 16.15 43.73 -18.14
N PRO A 354 15.35 42.71 -18.48
CA PRO A 354 14.44 42.80 -19.60
C PRO A 354 13.02 42.91 -19.05
N LYS A 355 12.43 44.10 -19.21
CA LYS A 355 10.99 44.32 -19.12
C LYS A 355 10.29 43.39 -20.11
N THR A 356 9.60 42.37 -19.62
CA THR A 356 8.56 41.66 -20.38
C THR A 356 7.27 41.77 -19.60
N SER A 357 6.30 42.51 -20.15
CA SER A 357 4.98 42.70 -19.56
C SER A 357 4.24 41.37 -19.52
N CYS A 358 4.02 40.83 -18.32
CA CYS A 358 3.10 39.72 -18.09
C CYS A 358 1.68 40.28 -18.04
N GLY A 359 0.96 40.19 -19.15
CA GLY A 359 -0.46 40.54 -19.23
C GLY A 359 -1.35 39.31 -19.01
N SER A 360 -2.39 39.49 -18.18
CA SER A 360 -3.68 38.80 -18.28
C SER A 360 -3.76 37.27 -18.08
N TYR A 361 -3.10 36.70 -17.05
CA TYR A 361 -3.38 35.32 -16.62
C TYR A 361 -4.60 35.19 -15.68
N CYS A 362 -5.14 36.29 -15.15
CA CYS A 362 -6.22 36.24 -14.16
C CYS A 362 -7.61 35.84 -14.72
N GLU A 363 -7.88 36.03 -16.02
CA GLU A 363 -9.23 35.79 -16.57
C GLU A 363 -9.54 34.30 -16.78
N ASP A 364 -8.59 33.47 -17.21
CA ASP A 364 -8.82 32.03 -17.43
C ASP A 364 -8.89 31.21 -16.13
N LEU A 365 -8.16 31.64 -15.09
CA LEU A 365 -8.26 31.07 -13.74
C LEU A 365 -9.69 31.23 -13.18
N SER A 366 -10.39 32.31 -13.50
CA SER A 366 -11.78 32.50 -13.06
C SER A 366 -12.76 31.53 -13.73
N LYS A 367 -12.45 31.06 -14.95
CA LYS A 367 -13.27 30.07 -15.68
C LYS A 367 -12.96 28.64 -15.28
N LEU A 368 -11.68 28.29 -15.07
CA LEU A 368 -11.28 26.97 -14.57
C LEU A 368 -11.63 26.77 -13.08
N SER A 369 -11.47 27.81 -12.26
CA SER A 369 -11.98 27.80 -10.88
C SER A 369 -13.50 27.80 -10.84
N LYS A 370 -14.22 28.42 -11.78
CA LYS A 370 -15.68 28.29 -11.91
C LYS A 370 -16.15 26.88 -12.20
N LEU A 371 -15.39 26.06 -12.94
CA LEU A 371 -15.70 24.63 -13.09
C LEU A 371 -15.55 23.83 -11.79
N LYS A 372 -14.75 24.31 -10.81
CA LYS A 372 -14.74 23.79 -9.42
C LYS A 372 -15.74 24.52 -8.50
N LEU A 373 -16.07 25.79 -8.76
CA LEU A 373 -16.95 26.62 -7.92
C LEU A 373 -18.44 26.48 -8.23
N ASP A 374 -18.81 26.03 -9.43
CA ASP A 374 -20.19 25.64 -9.73
C ASP A 374 -20.52 24.24 -9.16
N ASP A 375 -19.50 23.45 -8.75
CA ASP A 375 -19.65 22.30 -7.84
C ASP A 375 -19.50 22.68 -6.35
N ASN A 376 -18.85 23.82 -6.03
CA ASN A 376 -18.67 24.34 -4.67
C ASN A 376 -19.58 25.54 -4.35
N LYS A 377 -20.87 25.45 -4.68
CA LYS A 377 -21.92 26.19 -3.97
C LYS A 377 -22.54 25.25 -2.96
N ASP A 378 -22.01 25.29 -1.74
CA ASP A 378 -22.63 24.98 -0.45
C ASP A 378 -21.55 24.41 0.49
N ASP A 379 -20.97 25.27 1.34
CA ASP A 379 -20.06 24.87 2.44
C ASP A 379 -20.73 23.90 3.46
N ASP A 380 -22.05 23.67 3.33
CA ASP A 380 -22.83 22.67 4.08
C ASP A 380 -23.01 21.31 3.33
N ASN A 381 -22.65 21.20 2.05
CA ASN A 381 -22.79 19.97 1.26
C ASN A 381 -21.50 19.16 1.08
N ASP A 382 -20.32 19.78 1.16
CA ASP A 382 -19.05 19.09 0.92
C ASP A 382 -18.78 18.00 1.98
N ASP A 383 -19.25 18.21 3.21
CA ASP A 383 -19.15 17.22 4.28
C ASP A 383 -20.07 16.00 4.04
N LYS A 384 -21.19 16.14 3.30
CA LYS A 384 -22.11 15.02 3.01
C LYS A 384 -21.55 14.00 2.04
N ASP A 385 -20.62 14.43 1.20
CA ASP A 385 -20.01 13.61 0.16
C ASP A 385 -18.79 12.81 0.65
N SER A 386 -18.24 13.17 1.82
CA SER A 386 -17.20 12.41 2.50
C SER A 386 -17.69 11.04 2.95
N ILE A 387 -16.86 10.01 2.79
CA ILE A 387 -17.06 8.68 3.39
C ILE A 387 -17.30 8.82 4.90
N PHE A 388 -16.58 9.73 5.57
CA PHE A 388 -16.61 9.89 7.02
C PHE A 388 -17.85 10.59 7.54
N TYR A 389 -18.70 11.13 6.66
CA TYR A 389 -19.91 11.84 7.07
C TYR A 389 -20.76 10.98 8.00
N ARG A 390 -21.00 11.51 9.20
CA ARG A 390 -21.75 10.88 10.31
C ARG A 390 -21.17 9.57 10.86
N TRP A 391 -19.98 9.13 10.45
CA TRP A 391 -19.35 7.96 11.05
C TRP A 391 -18.97 8.21 12.51
N PRO A 392 -18.99 7.17 13.37
CA PRO A 392 -18.44 7.27 14.72
C PRO A 392 -16.97 7.67 14.69
N LYS A 393 -16.53 8.54 15.63
CA LYS A 393 -15.16 9.07 15.66
C LYS A 393 -14.10 7.96 15.70
N GLU A 394 -14.34 6.91 16.46
CA GLU A 394 -13.42 5.77 16.56
C GLU A 394 -13.33 5.00 15.22
N LEU A 395 -14.40 4.93 14.43
CA LEU A 395 -14.36 4.30 13.10
C LEU A 395 -13.49 5.10 12.13
N ILE A 396 -13.63 6.44 12.14
CA ILE A 396 -12.81 7.34 11.33
C ILE A 396 -11.34 7.20 11.73
N LYS A 397 -11.04 7.15 13.03
CA LYS A 397 -9.68 6.93 13.55
C LYS A 397 -9.10 5.60 13.05
N ARG A 398 -9.86 4.50 13.16
CA ARG A 398 -9.42 3.18 12.68
C ARG A 398 -9.19 3.14 11.17
N PHE A 399 -9.97 3.89 10.39
CA PHE A 399 -9.70 4.08 8.97
C PHE A 399 -8.39 4.85 8.73
N LYS A 400 -8.23 6.03 9.35
CA LYS A 400 -7.06 6.89 9.18
C LYS A 400 -5.74 6.24 9.61
N PHE A 401 -5.78 5.37 10.61
CA PHE A 401 -4.61 4.61 11.08
C PHE A 401 -4.54 3.18 10.52
N LEU A 402 -5.34 2.87 9.49
CA LEU A 402 -5.30 1.62 8.72
C LEU A 402 -5.50 0.33 9.52
N GLU A 403 -6.31 0.42 10.57
CA GLU A 403 -6.93 -0.76 11.18
C GLU A 403 -8.13 -1.24 10.33
N LEU A 404 -8.71 -0.35 9.53
CA LEU A 404 -9.61 -0.71 8.44
C LEU A 404 -8.88 -0.63 7.09
N ILE A 405 -9.19 -1.56 6.17
CA ILE A 405 -8.55 -1.66 4.87
C ILE A 405 -9.44 -0.96 3.83
N PRO A 406 -9.05 0.21 3.30
CA PRO A 406 -9.90 1.00 2.40
C PRO A 406 -10.32 0.24 1.15
N THR A 407 -9.42 -0.56 0.56
CA THR A 407 -9.71 -1.30 -0.67
C THR A 407 -10.79 -2.37 -0.51
N LEU A 408 -11.08 -2.83 0.72
CA LEU A 408 -12.23 -3.72 0.97
C LEU A 408 -13.56 -2.98 0.95
N MET A 409 -13.54 -1.64 1.05
CA MET A 409 -14.71 -0.77 1.08
C MET A 409 -15.00 -0.14 -0.29
N ASP A 410 -14.08 -0.21 -1.25
CA ASP A 410 -14.24 0.40 -2.58
C ASP A 410 -15.51 -0.04 -3.29
N CYS A 411 -15.87 -1.32 -3.20
CA CYS A 411 -17.08 -1.84 -3.86
C CYS A 411 -18.37 -1.16 -3.39
N MET A 412 -18.34 -0.53 -2.21
CA MET A 412 -19.44 0.22 -1.63
C MET A 412 -19.35 1.72 -1.97
N TYR A 413 -18.14 2.30 -1.94
CA TYR A 413 -17.91 3.77 -2.03
C TYR A 413 -17.29 4.27 -3.35
N VAL A 414 -17.20 3.42 -4.38
CA VAL A 414 -16.61 3.74 -5.68
C VAL A 414 -17.53 3.27 -6.80
N ARG A 415 -17.85 4.16 -7.75
CA ARG A 415 -18.72 3.84 -8.91
C ARG A 415 -18.06 2.85 -9.86
N ASN A 416 -18.90 2.24 -10.70
CA ASN A 416 -18.53 1.31 -11.79
C ASN A 416 -18.00 -0.06 -11.34
N GLY A 417 -17.70 -0.25 -10.05
CA GLY A 417 -17.29 -1.52 -9.47
C GLY A 417 -15.79 -1.61 -9.21
N VAL A 418 -15.35 -2.81 -8.82
CA VAL A 418 -13.96 -3.06 -8.40
C VAL A 418 -13.37 -4.30 -9.04
N ILE A 419 -12.05 -4.34 -9.13
CA ILE A 419 -11.29 -5.55 -9.42
C ILE A 419 -10.27 -5.78 -8.31
N ASN A 420 -10.25 -6.99 -7.75
CA ASN A 420 -9.22 -7.35 -6.78
C ASN A 420 -7.88 -7.48 -7.50
N ARG A 421 -6.81 -6.96 -6.87
CA ARG A 421 -5.47 -7.01 -7.43
C ARG A 421 -4.98 -8.46 -7.51
N LEU A 422 -4.64 -8.91 -8.72
CA LEU A 422 -3.98 -10.17 -8.97
C LEU A 422 -2.64 -10.23 -8.23
N VAL A 423 -2.45 -11.33 -7.51
CA VAL A 423 -1.20 -11.68 -6.82
C VAL A 423 -0.66 -12.99 -7.40
N MET A 424 0.40 -13.55 -6.81
CA MET A 424 0.84 -14.90 -7.16
C MET A 424 -0.26 -15.92 -6.83
N GLU A 425 -0.95 -16.43 -7.84
CA GLU A 425 -2.08 -17.35 -7.68
C GLU A 425 -2.13 -18.37 -8.83
N ASP A 426 -2.80 -19.52 -8.61
CA ASP A 426 -3.13 -20.41 -9.71
C ASP A 426 -4.13 -19.76 -10.68
N ILE A 427 -3.64 -19.42 -11.87
CA ILE A 427 -4.41 -18.74 -12.90
C ILE A 427 -5.38 -19.65 -13.66
N ASN A 428 -5.24 -20.97 -13.56
CA ASN A 428 -6.09 -21.89 -14.30
C ASN A 428 -7.51 -21.99 -13.71
N ILE A 429 -7.69 -21.46 -12.51
CA ILE A 429 -8.96 -21.50 -11.80
C ILE A 429 -9.79 -20.26 -12.17
N PRO A 430 -11.06 -20.44 -12.55
CA PRO A 430 -11.94 -19.37 -13.05
C PRO A 430 -12.41 -18.41 -11.94
N ASN A 431 -12.18 -18.78 -10.68
CA ASN A 431 -12.43 -17.95 -9.53
C ASN A 431 -11.07 -17.58 -8.93
N SER A 432 -10.73 -16.29 -8.98
CA SER A 432 -9.54 -15.75 -8.32
C SER A 432 -9.43 -16.22 -6.88
N LEU A 433 -8.23 -16.16 -6.32
CA LEU A 433 -7.91 -16.36 -4.92
C LEU A 433 -8.90 -15.69 -3.95
N ASP A 434 -9.50 -14.57 -4.33
CA ASP A 434 -10.51 -13.86 -3.54
C ASP A 434 -11.85 -14.61 -3.41
N GLU A 435 -12.07 -15.77 -4.04
CA GLU A 435 -13.25 -16.59 -3.77
C GLU A 435 -13.30 -17.07 -2.32
N CYS A 436 -12.14 -17.43 -1.73
CA CYS A 436 -12.06 -17.86 -0.33
C CYS A 436 -12.60 -16.79 0.64
N MET A 437 -12.51 -15.52 0.23
CA MET A 437 -12.96 -14.35 0.97
C MET A 437 -14.43 -13.98 0.74
N SER A 438 -15.16 -14.68 -0.14
CA SER A 438 -16.52 -14.33 -0.56
C SER A 438 -17.52 -14.18 0.60
N LYS A 439 -17.58 -15.17 1.51
CA LYS A 439 -18.46 -15.13 2.69
C LYS A 439 -18.12 -13.95 3.60
N MET A 440 -16.83 -13.71 3.85
CA MET A 440 -16.37 -12.62 4.71
C MET A 440 -16.62 -11.25 4.06
N ARG A 441 -16.38 -11.10 2.75
CA ARG A 441 -16.74 -9.88 2.01
C ARG A 441 -18.24 -9.59 2.06
N SER A 442 -19.07 -10.61 1.91
CA SER A 442 -20.53 -10.46 2.03
C SER A 442 -20.94 -9.91 3.40
N ILE A 443 -20.34 -10.41 4.48
CA ILE A 443 -20.56 -9.90 5.84
C ILE A 443 -20.09 -8.44 5.96
N LEU A 444 -18.88 -8.12 5.48
CA LEU A 444 -18.31 -6.77 5.53
C LEU A 444 -19.18 -5.75 4.78
N ASN A 445 -19.59 -6.07 3.55
CA ASN A 445 -20.45 -5.21 2.75
C ASN A 445 -21.83 -5.05 3.41
N GLY A 446 -22.37 -6.12 4.00
CA GLY A 446 -23.61 -6.07 4.75
C GLY A 446 -23.53 -5.18 5.98
N LEU A 447 -22.40 -5.21 6.71
CA LEU A 447 -22.14 -4.34 7.87
C LEU A 447 -22.04 -2.87 7.46
N ILE A 448 -21.34 -2.58 6.37
CA ILE A 448 -21.24 -1.23 5.81
C ILE A 448 -22.64 -0.72 5.41
N LEU A 449 -23.41 -1.53 4.68
CA LEU A 449 -24.78 -1.19 4.31
C LEU A 449 -25.67 -0.97 5.56
N GLY A 450 -25.53 -1.81 6.58
CA GLY A 450 -26.25 -1.65 7.85
C GLY A 450 -25.89 -0.38 8.60
N LEU A 451 -24.61 0.01 8.59
CA LEU A 451 -24.12 1.26 9.18
C LEU A 451 -24.72 2.47 8.46
N GLU A 452 -24.57 2.53 7.14
CA GLU A 452 -25.05 3.67 6.36
C GLU A 452 -26.57 3.80 6.39
N ASN A 453 -27.28 2.68 6.41
CA ASN A 453 -28.74 2.69 6.55
C ASN A 453 -29.17 3.21 7.92
N HIS A 454 -28.47 2.81 8.99
CA HIS A 454 -28.74 3.31 10.33
C HIS A 454 -28.45 4.81 10.47
N LEU A 455 -27.40 5.29 9.83
CA LEU A 455 -27.03 6.70 9.81
C LEU A 455 -27.86 7.54 8.82
N GLY A 456 -28.68 6.91 7.97
CA GLY A 456 -29.45 7.63 6.94
C GLY A 456 -28.57 8.24 5.84
N THR A 457 -27.43 7.61 5.56
CA THR A 457 -26.37 8.13 4.66
C THR A 457 -26.10 7.17 3.49
N ASN A 458 -27.11 6.39 3.08
CA ASN A 458 -27.06 5.48 1.93
C ASN A 458 -26.65 6.18 0.62
N GLY A 459 -26.83 7.49 0.49
CA GLY A 459 -26.37 8.27 -0.68
C GLY A 459 -24.84 8.22 -0.90
N LYS A 460 -24.06 7.86 0.12
CA LYS A 460 -22.61 7.66 0.01
C LYS A 460 -22.23 6.36 -0.69
N LEU A 461 -23.14 5.37 -0.72
CA LEU A 461 -22.91 4.03 -1.26
C LEU A 461 -22.97 4.01 -2.80
N CYS A 462 -22.16 4.85 -3.44
CA CYS A 462 -22.21 5.05 -4.89
C CYS A 462 -21.71 3.87 -5.73
N GLY A 463 -21.13 2.84 -5.10
CA GLY A 463 -20.80 1.58 -5.76
C GLY A 463 -21.98 0.60 -5.84
N MET A 464 -23.09 0.90 -5.16
CA MET A 464 -24.29 0.06 -5.13
C MET A 464 -25.32 0.50 -6.17
N GLU A 465 -25.88 -0.49 -6.87
CA GLU A 465 -27.01 -0.34 -7.80
C GLU A 465 -28.00 -1.48 -7.55
N ASN A 466 -29.27 -1.16 -7.25
CA ASN A 466 -30.33 -2.15 -7.00
C ASN A 466 -29.92 -3.24 -5.98
N GLU A 467 -29.40 -2.82 -4.82
CA GLU A 467 -28.90 -3.70 -3.75
C GLU A 467 -27.75 -4.64 -4.17
N CYS A 468 -27.12 -4.37 -5.31
CA CYS A 468 -25.98 -5.12 -5.82
C CYS A 468 -24.75 -4.24 -5.93
N ILE A 469 -23.58 -4.86 -5.79
CA ILE A 469 -22.29 -4.25 -6.14
C ILE A 469 -21.74 -4.92 -7.39
N THR A 470 -20.85 -4.22 -8.09
CA THR A 470 -20.14 -4.76 -9.25
C THR A 470 -18.73 -5.20 -8.86
N GLU A 471 -18.39 -6.47 -9.12
CA GLU A 471 -17.02 -6.99 -9.10
C GLU A 471 -16.63 -7.47 -10.50
N TYR A 472 -15.42 -7.14 -10.95
CA TYR A 472 -14.81 -7.72 -12.13
C TYR A 472 -13.99 -8.94 -11.74
N ARG A 473 -14.24 -10.06 -12.41
CA ARG A 473 -13.58 -11.33 -12.15
C ARG A 473 -12.87 -11.83 -13.39
N ARG A 474 -11.75 -12.50 -13.20
CA ARG A 474 -10.97 -13.08 -14.27
C ARG A 474 -11.40 -14.52 -14.52
N SER A 475 -11.72 -14.85 -15.78
CA SER A 475 -11.90 -16.22 -16.26
C SER A 475 -10.56 -16.97 -16.39
N SER A 476 -10.61 -18.30 -16.54
CA SER A 476 -9.41 -19.14 -16.77
C SER A 476 -8.59 -18.72 -18.01
N TYR A 477 -9.22 -18.10 -19.01
CA TYR A 477 -8.56 -17.58 -20.22
C TYR A 477 -8.03 -16.15 -20.09
N GLY A 478 -8.16 -15.53 -18.90
CA GLY A 478 -7.70 -14.16 -18.65
C GLY A 478 -8.72 -13.07 -18.96
N HIS A 479 -9.83 -13.40 -19.63
CA HIS A 479 -10.91 -12.44 -19.88
C HIS A 479 -11.56 -11.99 -18.57
N LEU A 480 -11.82 -10.69 -18.46
CA LEU A 480 -12.51 -10.09 -17.32
C LEU A 480 -14.02 -10.06 -17.56
N THR A 481 -14.79 -10.56 -16.60
CA THR A 481 -16.25 -10.58 -16.63
C THR A 481 -16.81 -9.73 -15.49
N LYS A 482 -17.82 -8.92 -15.81
CA LYS A 482 -18.57 -8.13 -14.84
C LYS A 482 -19.55 -9.04 -14.09
N THR A 483 -19.45 -9.08 -12.77
CA THR A 483 -20.33 -9.88 -11.89
C THR A 483 -21.08 -8.97 -10.93
N LEU A 484 -22.40 -9.15 -10.85
CA LEU A 484 -23.24 -8.46 -9.86
C LEU A 484 -23.38 -9.34 -8.62
N ILE A 485 -23.20 -8.74 -7.45
CA ILE A 485 -23.26 -9.43 -6.16
C ILE A 485 -24.27 -8.73 -5.29
N SER A 486 -25.32 -9.45 -4.91
CA SER A 486 -26.33 -8.95 -3.96
C SER A 486 -25.71 -8.73 -2.58
N VAL A 487 -25.95 -7.57 -2.00
CA VAL A 487 -25.54 -7.21 -0.65
C VAL A 487 -26.76 -7.26 0.26
N LYS A 488 -26.65 -8.04 1.34
CA LYS A 488 -27.70 -8.12 2.36
C LYS A 488 -27.34 -7.23 3.54
N LEU A 489 -28.27 -6.39 3.95
CA LEU A 489 -28.10 -5.55 5.12
C LEU A 489 -27.81 -6.40 6.36
N LEU A 490 -26.79 -6.00 7.12
CA LEU A 490 -26.35 -6.70 8.32
C LEU A 490 -26.01 -5.70 9.42
N LYS A 491 -26.45 -5.96 10.65
CA LYS A 491 -26.05 -5.19 11.83
C LYS A 491 -25.76 -6.14 13.00
N PRO A 492 -24.77 -5.85 13.85
CA PRO A 492 -24.62 -6.55 15.12
C PRO A 492 -25.92 -6.49 15.94
N ARG A 493 -26.27 -7.59 16.60
CA ARG A 493 -27.46 -7.64 17.44
C ARG A 493 -27.24 -6.82 18.70
N TYR A 494 -28.29 -6.13 19.15
CA TYR A 494 -28.31 -5.58 20.49
C TYR A 494 -28.16 -6.71 21.51
N ALA A 495 -27.29 -6.51 22.50
CA ALA A 495 -27.08 -7.45 23.60
C ALA A 495 -26.91 -6.70 24.92
N LYS A 496 -26.98 -7.43 26.05
CA LYS A 496 -26.81 -6.85 27.39
C LYS A 496 -25.53 -6.04 27.54
N THR A 497 -24.46 -6.46 26.88
CA THR A 497 -23.19 -5.74 26.81
C THR A 497 -22.61 -5.85 25.39
N PRO A 498 -21.73 -4.92 24.96
CA PRO A 498 -21.05 -5.01 23.67
C PRO A 498 -20.27 -6.31 23.49
N GLU A 499 -19.70 -6.85 24.57
CA GLU A 499 -18.99 -8.14 24.56
C GLU A 499 -19.89 -9.30 24.13
N PHE A 500 -21.10 -9.39 24.68
CA PHE A 500 -22.05 -10.44 24.30
C PHE A 500 -22.51 -10.28 22.84
N SER A 501 -22.66 -9.04 22.36
CA SER A 501 -22.96 -8.76 20.95
C SER A 501 -21.85 -9.28 20.05
N PHE A 502 -20.58 -9.02 20.40
CA PHE A 502 -19.40 -9.49 19.68
C PHE A 502 -19.33 -11.01 19.62
N LEU A 503 -19.47 -11.70 20.77
CA LEU A 503 -19.43 -13.17 20.82
C LEU A 503 -20.59 -13.80 20.02
N SER A 504 -21.80 -13.25 20.15
CA SER A 504 -22.97 -13.68 19.38
C SER A 504 -22.75 -13.53 17.88
N PHE A 505 -22.09 -12.46 17.46
CA PHE A 505 -21.83 -12.20 16.05
C PHE A 505 -20.98 -13.30 15.41
N PHE A 506 -19.88 -13.68 16.07
CA PHE A 506 -18.99 -14.74 15.58
C PHE A 506 -19.69 -16.09 15.50
N SER A 507 -20.51 -16.41 16.51
CA SER A 507 -21.31 -17.64 16.51
C SER A 507 -22.32 -17.64 15.36
N GLU A 508 -23.09 -16.57 15.19
CA GLU A 508 -24.17 -16.49 14.20
C GLU A 508 -23.67 -16.45 12.75
N PHE A 509 -22.72 -15.57 12.44
CA PHE A 509 -22.34 -15.29 11.05
C PHE A 509 -21.14 -16.11 10.57
N LEU A 510 -20.23 -16.47 11.48
CA LEU A 510 -19.01 -17.21 11.16
C LEU A 510 -19.06 -18.67 11.61
N ASN A 511 -20.05 -19.08 12.41
CA ASN A 511 -20.14 -20.40 13.02
C ASN A 511 -18.88 -20.73 13.85
N VAL A 512 -18.45 -19.78 14.68
CA VAL A 512 -17.27 -19.89 15.54
C VAL A 512 -17.66 -19.45 16.95
N ASN A 513 -17.55 -20.36 17.92
CA ASN A 513 -17.82 -20.06 19.33
C ASN A 513 -16.51 -19.67 20.03
N LEU A 514 -16.32 -18.38 20.27
CA LEU A 514 -15.12 -17.85 20.91
C LEU A 514 -15.04 -18.22 22.39
N ASP A 515 -13.86 -18.64 22.84
CA ASP A 515 -13.58 -18.85 24.25
C ASP A 515 -13.02 -17.55 24.86
N LYS A 516 -13.83 -16.89 25.67
CA LYS A 516 -13.49 -15.62 26.32
C LYS A 516 -12.31 -15.72 27.28
N ASP A 517 -12.08 -16.89 27.87
CA ASP A 517 -11.08 -17.14 28.91
C ASP A 517 -9.80 -17.77 28.32
N PHE A 518 -9.79 -18.06 27.02
CA PHE A 518 -8.66 -18.69 26.35
C PHE A 518 -7.42 -17.78 26.35
N LYS A 519 -6.29 -18.35 26.77
CA LYS A 519 -4.97 -17.71 26.72
C LYS A 519 -3.90 -18.68 26.18
N PRO A 520 -2.98 -18.22 25.32
CA PRO A 520 -2.83 -16.86 24.77
C PRO A 520 -3.91 -16.50 23.72
N VAL A 521 -4.32 -15.23 23.66
CA VAL A 521 -5.41 -14.76 22.79
C VAL A 521 -4.99 -14.79 21.31
N GLU A 522 -3.68 -14.63 21.05
CA GLU A 522 -3.07 -14.68 19.72
C GLU A 522 -3.20 -16.06 19.08
N ILE A 523 -3.13 -17.13 19.90
CA ILE A 523 -3.39 -18.50 19.45
C ILE A 523 -4.86 -18.68 19.06
N GLN A 524 -5.79 -18.04 19.76
CA GLN A 524 -7.21 -18.04 19.38
C GLN A 524 -7.41 -17.33 18.03
N GLY A 525 -6.76 -16.18 17.80
CA GLY A 525 -6.80 -15.52 16.48
C GLY A 525 -6.25 -16.39 15.35
N LEU A 526 -5.13 -17.09 15.58
CA LEU A 526 -4.57 -18.04 14.61
C LEU A 526 -5.50 -19.23 14.35
N ALA A 527 -6.14 -19.78 15.38
CA ALA A 527 -7.09 -20.89 15.24
C ALA A 527 -8.28 -20.48 14.37
N ILE A 528 -8.86 -19.30 14.61
CA ILE A 528 -10.00 -18.77 13.86
C ILE A 528 -9.62 -18.55 12.40
N LEU A 529 -8.45 -17.94 12.14
CA LEU A 529 -7.95 -17.75 10.78
C LEU A 529 -7.86 -19.08 10.03
N LEU A 530 -7.22 -20.10 10.64
CA LEU A 530 -7.04 -21.42 10.03
C LEU A 530 -8.38 -22.11 9.77
N VAL A 531 -9.31 -22.08 10.72
CA VAL A 531 -10.66 -22.68 10.60
C VAL A 531 -11.44 -22.01 9.48
N LEU A 532 -11.50 -20.68 9.46
CA LEU A 532 -12.24 -19.95 8.43
C LEU A 532 -11.63 -20.16 7.04
N TRP A 533 -10.30 -20.11 6.93
CA TRP A 533 -9.61 -20.39 5.66
C TRP A 533 -9.89 -21.81 5.17
N PHE A 534 -9.72 -22.83 6.03
CA PHE A 534 -9.91 -24.22 5.64
C PHE A 534 -11.37 -24.53 5.24
N ARG A 535 -12.35 -23.90 5.89
CA ARG A 535 -13.78 -24.00 5.50
C ARG A 535 -14.07 -23.37 4.13
N SER A 536 -13.29 -22.37 3.72
CA SER A 536 -13.51 -21.61 2.48
C SER A 536 -12.59 -22.01 1.31
N SER A 537 -11.44 -22.63 1.57
CA SER A 537 -10.44 -22.96 0.54
C SER A 537 -10.73 -24.32 -0.09
N SER A 538 -11.10 -24.31 -1.37
CA SER A 538 -11.31 -25.54 -2.14
C SER A 538 -9.99 -26.32 -2.34
N HIS A 539 -8.86 -25.63 -2.44
CA HIS A 539 -7.54 -26.26 -2.51
C HIS A 539 -7.20 -27.01 -1.23
N ALA A 540 -7.37 -26.36 -0.08
CA ALA A 540 -7.06 -26.96 1.20
C ALA A 540 -7.90 -28.21 1.47
N GLN A 541 -9.21 -28.15 1.16
CA GLN A 541 -10.14 -29.27 1.33
C GLN A 541 -9.86 -30.45 0.38
N LYS A 542 -9.34 -30.18 -0.83
CA LYS A 542 -8.91 -31.24 -1.76
C LYS A 542 -7.63 -31.94 -1.28
N LYS A 543 -6.70 -31.19 -0.66
CA LYS A 543 -5.38 -31.71 -0.27
C LYS A 543 -5.36 -32.37 1.12
N ALA A 544 -6.36 -32.11 1.96
CA ALA A 544 -6.39 -32.55 3.34
C ALA A 544 -7.81 -32.75 3.87
N LYS A 545 -8.00 -33.74 4.76
CA LYS A 545 -9.31 -34.03 5.39
C LYS A 545 -9.62 -33.09 6.56
N SER A 546 -8.56 -32.56 7.19
CA SER A 546 -8.63 -31.66 8.33
C SER A 546 -7.39 -30.78 8.38
N LEU A 547 -7.43 -29.72 9.21
CA LEU A 547 -6.29 -28.85 9.45
C LEU A 547 -5.05 -29.61 9.98
N GLN A 548 -5.24 -30.66 10.79
CA GLN A 548 -4.13 -31.50 11.29
C GLN A 548 -3.41 -32.28 10.18
N THR A 549 -4.04 -32.41 9.01
CA THR A 549 -3.47 -33.09 7.84
C THR A 549 -3.13 -32.12 6.71
N SER A 550 -3.40 -30.81 6.89
CA SER A 550 -3.16 -29.76 5.90
C SER A 550 -1.68 -29.36 5.86
N PRO A 551 -0.96 -29.59 4.74
CA PRO A 551 0.45 -29.21 4.63
C PRO A 551 0.68 -27.72 4.88
N VAL A 552 -0.10 -26.86 4.22
CA VAL A 552 0.01 -25.40 4.33
C VAL A 552 -0.43 -24.90 5.70
N GLY A 553 -1.54 -25.43 6.23
CA GLY A 553 -2.04 -25.05 7.56
C GLY A 553 -1.06 -25.42 8.67
N LEU A 554 -0.44 -26.60 8.60
CA LEU A 554 0.59 -27.04 9.55
C LEU A 554 1.87 -26.21 9.42
N ALA A 555 2.31 -25.90 8.18
CA ALA A 555 3.49 -25.09 7.93
C ALA A 555 3.33 -23.67 8.50
N LEU A 556 2.19 -23.02 8.27
CA LEU A 556 1.88 -21.70 8.85
C LEU A 556 1.88 -21.75 10.37
N SER A 557 1.20 -22.75 10.94
CA SER A 557 1.08 -22.93 12.39
C SER A 557 2.44 -23.09 13.06
N CYS A 558 3.30 -23.96 12.51
CA CYS A 558 4.60 -24.25 13.11
C CYS A 558 5.57 -23.08 12.97
N CYS A 559 5.60 -22.41 11.82
CA CYS A 559 6.46 -21.25 11.60
C CYS A 559 6.05 -20.10 12.52
N THR A 560 4.75 -19.78 12.60
CA THR A 560 4.24 -18.69 13.44
C THR A 560 4.62 -18.89 14.90
N ILE A 561 4.37 -20.08 15.45
CA ILE A 561 4.66 -20.37 16.87
C ILE A 561 6.17 -20.35 17.12
N ALA A 562 6.98 -20.90 16.21
CA ALA A 562 8.43 -20.86 16.33
C ALA A 562 8.98 -19.43 16.28
N ILE A 563 8.47 -18.59 15.38
CA ILE A 563 8.89 -17.18 15.25
C ILE A 563 8.54 -16.39 16.50
N ASN A 564 7.31 -16.53 17.00
CA ASN A 564 6.90 -15.89 18.25
C ASN A 564 7.83 -16.27 19.41
N SER A 565 8.13 -17.57 19.53
CA SER A 565 9.06 -18.05 20.55
C SER A 565 10.49 -17.54 20.36
N ASN A 566 11.00 -17.49 19.14
CA ASN A 566 12.32 -16.93 18.85
C ASN A 566 12.39 -15.45 19.24
N CYS A 567 11.37 -14.66 18.91
CA CYS A 567 11.28 -13.26 19.33
C CYS A 567 11.27 -13.13 20.86
N GLU A 568 10.47 -13.94 21.56
CA GLU A 568 10.38 -13.89 23.02
C GLU A 568 11.70 -14.26 23.71
N PHE A 569 12.36 -15.34 23.28
CA PHE A 569 13.53 -15.87 23.97
C PHE A 569 14.83 -15.16 23.60
N ILE A 570 15.00 -14.70 22.36
CA ILE A 570 16.21 -13.94 21.98
C ILE A 570 16.22 -12.59 22.69
N CYS A 571 15.06 -11.94 22.84
CA CYS A 571 14.93 -10.70 23.61
C CYS A 571 15.22 -10.87 25.11
N ARG A 572 15.12 -12.09 25.67
CA ARG A 572 15.47 -12.37 27.08
C ARG A 572 16.97 -12.56 27.30
N ASP A 573 17.68 -13.09 26.31
CA ASP A 573 19.08 -13.49 26.43
C ASP A 573 20.09 -12.36 26.16
N ARG A 574 19.66 -11.18 25.67
CA ARG A 574 20.56 -10.06 25.33
C ARG A 574 20.13 -8.74 25.97
N ASP A 575 21.11 -7.96 26.42
CA ASP A 575 20.92 -6.58 26.86
C ASP A 575 20.32 -5.73 25.72
N THR A 576 19.38 -4.85 26.10
CA THR A 576 18.44 -4.11 25.25
C THR A 576 19.05 -3.23 24.14
N ALA A 577 20.37 -3.02 24.12
CA ALA A 577 21.06 -2.19 23.13
C ALA A 577 21.19 -2.81 21.72
N ALA A 578 20.89 -4.10 21.56
CA ALA A 578 21.13 -4.85 20.31
C ALA A 578 19.88 -5.13 19.45
N ALA A 579 18.74 -4.44 19.66
CA ALA A 579 17.44 -4.76 19.02
C ALA A 579 17.48 -4.98 17.49
N GLY A 580 18.32 -4.22 16.75
CA GLY A 580 18.50 -4.40 15.30
C GLY A 580 19.16 -5.71 14.88
N ASP A 581 19.97 -6.32 15.75
CA ASP A 581 20.69 -7.58 15.51
C ASP A 581 19.76 -8.82 15.58
N HIS A 582 18.61 -8.68 16.25
CA HIS A 582 17.69 -9.78 16.53
C HIS A 582 16.92 -10.21 15.27
N VAL A 583 16.35 -9.22 14.55
CA VAL A 583 15.62 -9.45 13.29
C VAL A 583 16.53 -10.10 12.25
N SER A 584 17.78 -9.62 12.14
CA SER A 584 18.78 -10.19 11.23
C SER A 584 19.11 -11.64 11.58
N SER A 585 19.36 -11.92 12.86
CA SER A 585 19.64 -13.28 13.34
C SER A 585 18.49 -14.25 13.09
N ILE A 586 17.24 -13.83 13.37
CA ILE A 586 16.04 -14.63 13.08
C ILE A 586 15.92 -14.89 11.59
N ARG A 587 16.03 -13.85 10.76
CA ARG A 587 15.97 -13.97 9.30
C ARG A 587 17.00 -14.97 8.77
N THR A 588 18.27 -14.83 9.17
CA THR A 588 19.34 -15.75 8.75
C THR A 588 19.05 -17.20 9.16
N HIS A 589 18.46 -17.42 10.34
CA HIS A 589 18.05 -18.76 10.76
C HIS A 589 16.91 -19.31 9.90
N LEU A 590 15.86 -18.53 9.66
CA LEU A 590 14.74 -18.93 8.80
C LEU A 590 15.21 -19.24 7.36
N ASP A 591 16.15 -18.45 6.85
CA ASP A 591 16.74 -18.68 5.53
C ASP A 591 17.46 -20.04 5.46
N LYS A 592 18.26 -20.38 6.49
CA LYS A 592 18.91 -21.69 6.62
C LYS A 592 17.90 -22.83 6.75
N CYS A 593 16.81 -22.63 7.50
CA CYS A 593 15.74 -23.61 7.61
C CYS A 593 15.04 -23.85 6.27
N ALA A 594 14.82 -22.80 5.48
CA ALA A 594 14.21 -22.89 4.16
C ALA A 594 15.14 -23.61 3.18
N ASP A 595 16.45 -23.34 3.23
CA ASP A 595 17.46 -24.05 2.43
C ASP A 595 17.53 -25.53 2.79
N LEU A 596 17.48 -25.84 4.09
CA LEU A 596 17.42 -27.22 4.58
C LEU A 596 16.14 -27.92 4.08
N ALA A 597 14.98 -27.28 4.21
CA ALA A 597 13.71 -27.84 3.76
C ALA A 597 13.71 -28.12 2.25
N LYS A 598 14.22 -27.17 1.46
CA LYS A 598 14.41 -27.30 0.02
C LYS A 598 15.37 -28.45 -0.31
N SER A 599 16.51 -28.52 0.36
CA SER A 599 17.52 -29.57 0.13
C SER A 599 16.98 -30.96 0.41
N VAL A 600 16.27 -31.14 1.54
CA VAL A 600 15.61 -32.41 1.88
C VAL A 600 14.56 -32.77 0.83
N TYR A 601 13.79 -31.80 0.33
CA TYR A 601 12.80 -32.07 -0.70
C TYR A 601 13.44 -32.55 -2.01
N TYR A 602 14.55 -31.96 -2.43
CA TYR A 602 15.26 -32.32 -3.67
C TYR A 602 15.99 -33.67 -3.63
N GLN A 603 16.17 -34.27 -2.45
CA GLN A 603 16.75 -35.62 -2.36
C GLN A 603 15.87 -36.67 -3.05
N ASP A 604 14.55 -36.53 -2.91
CA ASP A 604 13.58 -37.52 -3.38
C ASP A 604 12.61 -36.99 -4.44
N ASN A 605 12.68 -35.70 -4.81
CA ASN A 605 11.66 -35.05 -5.64
C ASN A 605 12.24 -34.12 -6.70
N SER A 606 11.49 -33.97 -7.79
CA SER A 606 11.79 -32.99 -8.82
C SER A 606 11.60 -31.55 -8.32
N PRO A 607 12.48 -30.59 -8.70
CA PRO A 607 12.47 -29.20 -8.23
C PRO A 607 11.38 -28.29 -8.83
N PHE A 608 10.26 -28.87 -9.28
CA PHE A 608 9.16 -28.12 -9.88
C PHE A 608 8.47 -27.19 -8.88
N PHE A 609 8.11 -26.00 -9.37
CA PHE A 609 7.37 -25.02 -8.59
C PHE A 609 5.87 -25.36 -8.57
N CYS A 610 5.26 -25.36 -7.38
CA CYS A 610 3.85 -25.64 -7.19
C CYS A 610 3.07 -24.36 -6.88
N ILE A 611 2.36 -23.84 -7.88
CA ILE A 611 1.55 -22.62 -7.72
C ILE A 611 0.38 -22.82 -6.74
N GLU A 612 -0.17 -24.04 -6.61
CA GLU A 612 -1.28 -24.35 -5.70
C GLU A 612 -0.93 -24.11 -4.22
N ASP A 613 0.32 -24.34 -3.83
CA ASP A 613 0.79 -24.07 -2.47
C ASP A 613 0.89 -22.58 -2.20
N VAL A 614 1.40 -21.82 -3.17
CA VAL A 614 1.48 -20.36 -3.09
C VAL A 614 0.09 -19.73 -3.14
N HIS A 615 -0.84 -20.28 -3.93
CA HIS A 615 -2.23 -19.86 -3.96
C HIS A 615 -2.86 -20.01 -2.56
N GLN A 616 -2.72 -21.17 -1.91
CA GLN A 616 -3.20 -21.37 -0.54
C GLN A 616 -2.56 -20.41 0.48
N LEU A 617 -1.26 -20.12 0.34
CA LEU A 617 -0.60 -19.13 1.20
C LEU A 617 -1.17 -17.72 1.02
N ASN A 618 -1.45 -17.31 -0.22
CA ASN A 618 -2.04 -16.01 -0.48
C ASN A 618 -3.54 -15.94 -0.10
N GLU A 619 -4.28 -17.07 -0.14
CA GLU A 619 -5.64 -17.17 0.43
C GLU A 619 -5.59 -16.88 1.94
N LEU A 620 -4.65 -17.51 2.66
CA LEU A 620 -4.44 -17.27 4.10
C LEU A 620 -4.09 -15.81 4.39
N GLN A 621 -3.23 -15.18 3.59
CA GLN A 621 -2.90 -13.75 3.74
C GLN A 621 -4.16 -12.88 3.55
N SER A 622 -4.97 -13.18 2.54
CA SER A 622 -6.21 -12.45 2.25
C SER A 622 -7.22 -12.61 3.38
N MET A 623 -7.42 -13.85 3.85
CA MET A 623 -8.25 -14.18 5.02
C MET A 623 -7.77 -13.49 6.29
N ALA A 624 -6.45 -13.42 6.53
CA ALA A 624 -5.89 -12.75 7.71
C ALA A 624 -6.20 -11.25 7.69
N SER A 625 -5.92 -10.57 6.57
CA SER A 625 -6.21 -9.14 6.42
C SER A 625 -7.71 -8.83 6.53
N GLY A 626 -8.57 -9.65 5.92
CA GLY A 626 -10.02 -9.50 5.98
C GLY A 626 -10.59 -9.75 7.36
N LEU A 627 -10.06 -10.74 8.09
CA LEU A 627 -10.47 -11.05 9.46
C LEU A 627 -10.05 -9.94 10.43
N GLN A 628 -8.84 -9.39 10.29
CA GLN A 628 -8.41 -8.21 11.07
C GLN A 628 -9.32 -7.02 10.82
N HIS A 629 -9.66 -6.73 9.56
CA HIS A 629 -10.60 -5.67 9.21
C HIS A 629 -12.00 -5.91 9.79
N LEU A 630 -12.51 -7.14 9.73
CA LEU A 630 -13.81 -7.52 10.29
C LEU A 630 -13.85 -7.31 11.80
N VAL A 631 -12.82 -7.77 12.53
CA VAL A 631 -12.70 -7.55 13.98
C VAL A 631 -12.64 -6.06 14.27
N ALA A 632 -11.82 -5.31 13.54
CA ALA A 632 -11.67 -3.88 13.72
C ALA A 632 -12.99 -3.11 13.50
N LEU A 633 -13.82 -3.56 12.56
CA LEU A 633 -15.14 -3.00 12.29
C LEU A 633 -16.14 -3.35 13.40
N ILE A 634 -16.27 -4.62 13.77
CA ILE A 634 -17.27 -5.08 14.74
C ILE A 634 -16.99 -4.54 16.15
N GLU A 635 -15.73 -4.44 16.53
CA GLU A 635 -15.32 -3.82 17.80
C GLU A 635 -15.85 -2.38 17.96
N VAL A 636 -16.05 -1.65 16.85
CA VAL A 636 -16.66 -0.33 16.84
C VAL A 636 -18.19 -0.42 16.73
N LEU A 637 -18.70 -1.30 15.86
CA LEU A 637 -20.14 -1.38 15.60
C LEU A 637 -20.95 -1.94 16.77
N CYS A 638 -20.45 -2.95 17.49
CA CYS A 638 -21.15 -3.52 18.66
C CYS A 638 -21.48 -2.46 19.74
N PRO A 639 -20.53 -1.68 20.26
CA PRO A 639 -20.84 -0.63 21.24
C PRO A 639 -21.64 0.52 20.63
N PHE A 640 -21.41 0.87 19.35
CA PHE A 640 -22.17 1.90 18.65
C PHE A 640 -23.67 1.57 18.60
N TYR A 641 -24.04 0.36 18.15
CA TYR A 641 -25.45 -0.06 18.09
C TYR A 641 -26.07 -0.32 19.47
N ASN A 642 -25.27 -0.65 20.48
CA ASN A 642 -25.77 -0.82 21.84
C ASN A 642 -26.08 0.52 22.53
N SER A 643 -25.28 1.56 22.25
CA SER A 643 -25.41 2.87 22.89
C SER A 643 -26.21 3.89 22.07
N ASN A 644 -26.31 3.69 20.75
CA ASN A 644 -26.75 4.70 19.78
C ASN A 644 -26.02 6.06 19.94
N SER A 645 -24.77 6.04 20.41
CA SER A 645 -23.95 7.22 20.63
C SER A 645 -22.74 7.21 19.70
N ASN A 646 -22.37 8.38 19.19
CA ASN A 646 -21.14 8.57 18.41
C ASN A 646 -19.87 8.56 19.29
N GLU A 647 -20.05 8.70 20.61
CA GLU A 647 -19.01 8.61 21.62
C GLU A 647 -19.40 7.53 22.62
N PHE A 648 -18.60 6.48 22.70
CA PHE A 648 -18.81 5.36 23.61
C PHE A 648 -17.48 5.00 24.28
N ASP A 649 -17.59 4.40 25.48
CA ASP A 649 -16.42 3.96 26.23
C ASP A 649 -15.65 2.91 25.43
N THR A 650 -14.39 3.21 25.14
CA THR A 650 -13.46 2.32 24.42
C THR A 650 -12.65 1.43 25.36
N SER A 651 -12.91 1.46 26.68
CA SER A 651 -12.20 0.64 27.66
C SER A 651 -12.26 -0.86 27.37
N HIS A 652 -13.40 -1.35 26.87
CA HIS A 652 -13.60 -2.75 26.45
C HIS A 652 -12.67 -3.16 25.29
N LEU A 653 -12.25 -2.22 24.43
CA LEU A 653 -11.28 -2.46 23.35
C LEU A 653 -9.87 -2.78 23.87
N ARG A 654 -9.58 -2.52 25.15
CA ARG A 654 -8.26 -2.83 25.76
C ARG A 654 -8.08 -4.33 26.06
N ASN A 655 -9.17 -5.08 26.21
CA ASN A 655 -9.16 -6.52 26.46
C ASN A 655 -9.85 -7.29 25.31
N PRO A 656 -9.22 -7.38 24.14
CA PRO A 656 -9.86 -7.97 22.98
C PRO A 656 -10.05 -9.49 23.14
N PHE A 657 -11.20 -10.00 22.68
CA PHE A 657 -11.50 -11.44 22.60
C PHE A 657 -10.61 -12.17 21.61
N ILE A 658 -10.07 -11.45 20.63
CA ILE A 658 -9.21 -11.96 19.57
C ILE A 658 -8.06 -10.97 19.39
N ARG A 659 -6.83 -11.49 19.44
CA ARG A 659 -5.63 -10.79 18.97
C ARG A 659 -5.01 -11.59 17.85
N PHE A 660 -4.30 -10.91 16.99
CA PHE A 660 -3.58 -11.53 15.90
C PHE A 660 -2.09 -11.36 16.15
N TYR A 661 -1.32 -12.40 15.84
CA TYR A 661 0.10 -12.21 15.61
C TYR A 661 0.27 -11.18 14.48
N PRO A 662 1.28 -10.29 14.56
CA PRO A 662 1.63 -9.41 13.45
C PRO A 662 1.76 -10.18 12.15
N LEU A 663 1.32 -9.58 11.04
CA LEU A 663 1.34 -10.22 9.73
C LEU A 663 2.77 -10.53 9.27
N TRP A 664 3.74 -9.69 9.65
CA TRP A 664 5.15 -9.98 9.40
C TRP A 664 5.68 -11.19 10.19
N MET A 665 5.01 -11.61 11.27
CA MET A 665 5.33 -12.85 12.00
C MET A 665 4.59 -14.05 11.40
N LEU A 666 3.29 -13.91 11.14
CA LEU A 666 2.46 -14.96 10.54
C LEU A 666 3.06 -15.46 9.22
N PHE A 667 3.51 -14.52 8.39
CA PHE A 667 4.01 -14.79 7.05
C PHE A 667 5.50 -14.45 6.89
N ALA A 668 6.31 -14.54 7.95
CA ALA A 668 7.69 -14.05 7.97
C ALA A 668 8.55 -14.42 6.75
N SER A 669 8.42 -15.66 6.25
CA SER A 669 9.05 -16.12 5.01
C SER A 669 8.11 -17.02 4.23
N GLY A 670 7.59 -16.52 3.10
CA GLY A 670 6.81 -17.31 2.15
C GLY A 670 7.61 -18.49 1.61
N ARG A 671 8.92 -18.32 1.37
CA ARG A 671 9.81 -19.39 0.91
C ARG A 671 9.91 -20.54 1.92
N LEU A 672 10.10 -20.23 3.20
CA LEU A 672 10.14 -21.24 4.26
C LEU A 672 8.82 -22.01 4.35
N LEU A 673 7.70 -21.26 4.39
CA LEU A 673 6.35 -21.84 4.44
C LEU A 673 6.08 -22.76 3.26
N TYR A 674 6.46 -22.32 2.05
CA TYR A 674 6.35 -23.11 0.83
C TYR A 674 7.13 -24.43 0.95
N TRP A 675 8.42 -24.40 1.28
CA TRP A 675 9.24 -25.62 1.30
C TRP A 675 8.85 -26.60 2.40
N ILE A 676 8.44 -26.11 3.58
CA ILE A 676 7.87 -26.99 4.61
C ILE A 676 6.56 -27.61 4.11
N SER A 677 5.69 -26.84 3.44
CA SER A 677 4.45 -27.37 2.86
C SER A 677 4.73 -28.45 1.81
N ARG A 678 5.70 -28.23 0.91
CA ARG A 678 6.15 -29.22 -0.10
C ARG A 678 6.59 -30.53 0.54
N LEU A 679 7.37 -30.46 1.61
CA LEU A 679 7.80 -31.67 2.33
C LEU A 679 6.64 -32.42 2.96
N LEU A 680 5.69 -31.70 3.57
CA LEU A 680 4.54 -32.32 4.23
C LEU A 680 3.59 -32.98 3.24
N GLN A 681 3.49 -32.50 2.00
CA GLN A 681 2.70 -33.15 0.97
C GLN A 681 3.16 -34.59 0.69
N ASN A 682 4.47 -34.84 0.79
CA ASN A 682 5.06 -36.17 0.56
C ASN A 682 5.03 -37.09 1.79
N VAL A 683 4.52 -36.60 2.92
CA VAL A 683 4.33 -37.38 4.14
C VAL A 683 2.90 -37.88 4.17
N ASP A 684 2.72 -39.13 4.63
CA ASP A 684 1.39 -39.71 4.86
C ASP A 684 0.53 -38.75 5.70
N PRO A 685 -0.72 -38.44 5.30
CA PRO A 685 -1.58 -37.49 6.00
C PRO A 685 -1.68 -37.70 7.51
N SER A 686 -1.69 -38.95 7.98
CA SER A 686 -1.78 -39.28 9.41
C SER A 686 -0.51 -38.94 10.20
N GLU A 687 0.64 -38.90 9.52
CA GLU A 687 1.95 -38.63 10.13
C GLU A 687 2.37 -37.16 10.07
N ARG A 688 1.70 -36.33 9.24
CA ARG A 688 2.07 -34.92 9.01
C ARG A 688 2.14 -34.12 10.32
N PHE A 689 1.13 -34.23 11.17
CA PHE A 689 1.08 -33.52 12.46
C PHE A 689 2.27 -33.88 13.35
N HIS A 690 2.53 -35.19 13.52
CA HIS A 690 3.64 -35.70 14.32
C HIS A 690 5.00 -35.28 13.75
N ARG A 691 5.14 -35.33 12.42
CA ARG A 691 6.35 -34.89 11.73
C ARG A 691 6.62 -33.41 11.97
N VAL A 692 5.60 -32.55 11.91
CA VAL A 692 5.78 -31.12 12.19
C VAL A 692 6.16 -30.88 13.64
N LYS A 693 5.39 -31.45 14.58
CA LYS A 693 5.58 -31.23 16.02
C LYS A 693 6.95 -31.72 16.52
N ASN A 694 7.40 -32.89 16.05
CA ASN A 694 8.58 -33.56 16.61
C ASN A 694 9.85 -33.31 15.78
N HIS A 695 9.75 -32.96 14.50
CA HIS A 695 10.91 -32.79 13.62
C HIS A 695 11.14 -31.35 13.17
N TRP A 696 10.13 -30.71 12.58
CA TRP A 696 10.29 -29.37 12.01
C TRP A 696 10.25 -28.27 13.06
N LEU A 697 9.30 -28.34 13.99
CA LEU A 697 9.12 -27.31 15.00
C LEU A 697 10.38 -27.07 15.86
N PRO A 698 11.12 -28.10 16.35
CA PRO A 698 12.39 -27.88 17.06
C PRO A 698 13.50 -27.27 16.18
N LYS A 699 13.56 -27.61 14.89
CA LYS A 699 14.56 -27.06 13.95
C LYS A 699 14.37 -25.58 13.68
N LEU A 700 13.15 -25.08 13.78
CA LEU A 700 12.82 -23.67 13.60
C LEU A 700 13.24 -22.79 14.79
N LEU A 701 13.60 -23.38 15.93
CA LEU A 701 14.04 -22.64 17.12
C LEU A 701 15.52 -22.28 17.05
N ILE A 702 15.81 -21.04 17.43
CA ILE A 702 17.19 -20.55 17.58
C ILE A 702 17.73 -21.03 18.92
N ARG A 703 18.99 -21.46 18.95
CA ARG A 703 19.64 -21.88 20.19
C ARG A 703 19.84 -20.68 21.12
N THR A 704 19.22 -20.77 22.29
CA THR A 704 19.25 -19.82 23.42
C THR A 704 19.78 -20.53 24.67
N ASN A 705 20.00 -19.81 25.77
CA ASN A 705 20.39 -20.43 27.05
C ASN A 705 19.27 -21.29 27.65
N SER A 706 18.02 -21.07 27.22
CA SER A 706 16.81 -21.73 27.73
C SER A 706 16.13 -22.66 26.71
N VAL A 707 16.90 -23.28 25.81
CA VAL A 707 16.35 -24.09 24.67
C VAL A 707 15.37 -25.17 25.10
N ASN A 708 15.63 -25.89 26.20
CA ASN A 708 14.74 -26.95 26.65
C ASN A 708 13.37 -26.40 27.08
N GLN A 709 13.37 -25.26 27.79
CA GLN A 709 12.14 -24.56 28.17
C GLN A 709 11.43 -24.01 26.93
N GLN A 710 12.17 -23.41 26.01
CA GLN A 710 11.66 -22.87 24.75
C GLN A 710 10.94 -23.97 23.94
N GLN A 711 11.59 -25.12 23.76
CA GLN A 711 11.03 -26.26 23.04
C GLN A 711 9.76 -26.80 23.70
N TYR A 712 9.75 -26.91 25.03
CA TYR A 712 8.56 -27.34 25.78
C TYR A 712 7.39 -26.37 25.59
N CYS A 713 7.62 -25.06 25.73
CA CYS A 713 6.58 -24.04 25.53
C CYS A 713 6.00 -24.09 24.12
N VAL A 714 6.85 -24.16 23.11
CA VAL A 714 6.45 -24.21 21.70
C VAL A 714 5.63 -25.46 21.37
N GLN A 715 6.03 -26.64 21.87
CA GLN A 715 5.25 -27.86 21.67
C GLN A 715 3.89 -27.82 22.38
N LYS A 716 3.85 -27.21 23.57
CA LYS A 716 2.60 -27.00 24.33
C LYS A 716 1.66 -26.07 23.57
N ASP A 717 2.16 -24.95 23.07
CA ASP A 717 1.35 -23.97 22.34
C ASP A 717 0.87 -24.51 20.99
N PHE A 718 1.71 -25.29 20.27
CA PHE A 718 1.29 -26.00 19.06
C PHE A 718 0.17 -27.01 19.35
N THR A 719 0.27 -27.77 20.45
CA THR A 719 -0.80 -28.71 20.85
C THR A 719 -2.07 -27.96 21.24
N LYS A 720 -1.96 -26.87 22.02
CA LYS A 720 -3.10 -26.03 22.39
C LYS A 720 -3.84 -25.45 21.19
N LEU A 721 -3.11 -24.99 20.17
CA LEU A 721 -3.68 -24.46 18.93
C LEU A 721 -4.61 -25.49 18.28
N PHE A 722 -4.13 -26.73 18.07
CA PHE A 722 -4.92 -27.75 17.40
C PHE A 722 -6.06 -28.29 18.27
N ASN A 723 -5.89 -28.38 19.58
CA ASN A 723 -6.99 -28.67 20.50
C ASN A 723 -8.10 -27.60 20.43
N LEU A 724 -7.74 -26.33 20.22
CA LEU A 724 -8.72 -25.26 20.02
C LEU A 724 -9.38 -25.36 18.64
N ILE A 725 -8.61 -25.62 17.58
CA ILE A 725 -9.15 -25.82 16.22
C ILE A 725 -10.21 -26.93 16.22
N ASP A 726 -9.97 -28.05 16.90
CA ASP A 726 -10.92 -29.15 16.99
C ASP A 726 -12.21 -28.77 17.74
N LYS A 727 -12.15 -27.80 18.67
CA LYS A 727 -13.34 -27.27 19.37
C LYS A 727 -14.12 -26.25 18.53
N LEU A 728 -13.43 -25.52 17.66
CA LEU A 728 -14.02 -24.46 16.84
C LEU A 728 -14.62 -25.00 15.53
N ASN A 729 -14.14 -26.15 15.06
CA ASN A 729 -14.67 -26.87 13.90
C ASN A 729 -16.04 -27.47 14.20
#